data_AF-A0A7K9B638-F1
#
_entry.id   AF-A0A7K9B638-F1
#
_cell.length_a   1.000
_cell.length_b   1.000
_cell.length_c   1.000
_cell.angle_alpha   90.00
_cell.angle_beta   90.00
_cell.angle_gamma   90.00
#
_symmetry.space_group_name_H-M   'P 1'
#
loop_
_entity.id
_entity.type
_entity.pdbx_description
1 polymer ?
#
loop_
_entity_poly.entity_id
_entity_poly.type
_entity_poly.pdbx_seq_one_letter_code
_entity_poly.pdbx_strand_id
1 'polypeptide(L)'
;QSHVLTLMSVAARLYRHPSLQNAVSLAVVKVLVVEDEAAGPEVSDNGGLTLRNFCSWQQRFNPPSDRHPEHYDTAVLLTRQDFCGHQSCDTLGVADIGTMCDRNKSCSVIEDEGLQAAYTLAHELGHVLSMPHDDSKTCERLFGPLGKHHVMAPLFVQLDRTQPWSPCSAMYLTEFLDGGHGDCLLDAPAQALALPAELPGRGPLYSLDGQCQQLFGKGFQHCPNTTAEDVCAQLWCRTGAGEPLAPGLVGRICGWVSRGSVCWRWGGRAPRRLSQRPGGLLQAAVDGAWGPWSPWGSCSRTCGGGVQFSHRHCDSPEPRHGGRYCEGQRARYQSCRTEECPADGKSFREQQCEKYNSYNFTDLDGNRLEWVPKYAGVSPRDRCKLFCRARGRSEFKVFEAKVIDGTLCGPETLSICVHGQCIKAGCDHVVGSSKKLDKCGVCGGNGSTCRKISGSLNRSKYGYNDIVTIPAGATNIDVKQRSHRGVRHDGNYLALRTLEGRYLLNGDFAISAMEQDILIKGTILKYSGSMTTLERLQSFRQLPEPLTVQLLTIASEVFPPKVKYSFFIPKDVPFSKQKDKEKKSANVIRPMLTSQWVLGDWSECSKTCGSGWQRRTVDCRDVEGQASSACDRALKPEDIKPCGDLPCPLWRPGPWSPCSQSCGEGVRTRGSSCVDYAGTVVAPEKCGRPPPPPATAACSPREC
;
A
#
# COMPACT_ATOMS: atom_id res chain seq x y z
N GLN A 1 16.06 -27.81 12.10
CA GLN A 1 14.88 -27.75 11.20
C GLN A 1 13.56 -28.16 11.87
N SER A 2 13.41 -29.38 12.41
CA SER A 2 12.13 -29.83 13.02
C SER A 2 11.61 -28.92 14.13
N HIS A 3 12.50 -28.36 14.96
CA HIS A 3 12.16 -27.39 16.00
C HIS A 3 11.50 -26.13 15.40
N VAL A 4 12.16 -25.49 14.43
CA VAL A 4 11.66 -24.29 13.71
C VAL A 4 10.28 -24.53 13.10
N LEU A 5 10.08 -25.65 12.40
CA LEU A 5 8.78 -25.99 11.80
C LEU A 5 7.69 -26.19 12.87
N THR A 6 8.07 -26.67 14.06
CA THR A 6 7.12 -26.81 15.17
C THR A 6 6.71 -25.44 15.73
N LEU A 7 7.66 -24.51 15.94
CA LEU A 7 7.34 -23.14 16.35
C LEU A 7 6.40 -22.46 15.35
N MET A 8 6.74 -22.54 14.06
CA MET A 8 5.90 -22.01 12.98
C MET A 8 4.52 -22.64 12.94
N SER A 9 4.38 -23.94 13.26
CA SER A 9 3.08 -24.61 13.32
C SER A 9 2.17 -24.06 14.44
N VAL A 10 2.76 -23.65 15.57
CA VAL A 10 2.02 -23.05 16.68
C VAL A 10 1.61 -21.62 16.34
N ALA A 11 2.53 -20.81 15.82
CA ALA A 11 2.22 -19.47 15.33
C ALA A 11 1.14 -19.49 14.24
N ALA A 12 1.24 -20.40 13.26
CA ALA A 12 0.26 -20.55 12.20
C ALA A 12 -1.15 -20.86 12.72
N ARG A 13 -1.26 -21.58 13.85
CA ARG A 13 -2.56 -21.84 14.51
C ARG A 13 -3.12 -20.58 15.17
N LEU A 14 -2.28 -19.73 15.77
CA LEU A 14 -2.70 -18.45 16.34
C LEU A 14 -3.26 -17.53 15.23
N TYR A 15 -2.57 -17.41 14.10
CA TYR A 15 -3.02 -16.59 12.97
C TYR A 15 -4.32 -17.08 12.30
N ARG A 16 -4.64 -18.37 12.43
CA ARG A 16 -5.92 -18.93 11.97
C ARG A 16 -7.07 -18.70 12.95
N HIS A 17 -6.81 -18.18 14.14
CA HIS A 17 -7.85 -18.00 15.15
C HIS A 17 -8.86 -16.90 14.72
N PRO A 18 -10.18 -17.13 14.80
CA PRO A 18 -11.20 -16.18 14.30
C PRO A 18 -11.20 -14.82 15.01
N SER A 19 -10.64 -14.72 16.23
CA SER A 19 -10.46 -13.44 16.93
C SER A 19 -9.58 -12.45 16.17
N LEU A 20 -8.74 -12.90 15.24
CA LEU A 20 -7.96 -12.03 14.35
C LEU A 20 -8.82 -11.30 13.31
N GLN A 21 -10.04 -11.82 13.08
CA GLN A 21 -11.02 -11.30 12.11
C GLN A 21 -10.51 -11.15 10.68
N ASN A 22 -9.46 -11.88 10.31
CA ASN A 22 -8.87 -11.89 8.97
C ASN A 22 -8.37 -13.30 8.65
N ALA A 23 -8.42 -13.67 7.36
CA ALA A 23 -7.89 -14.94 6.88
C ALA A 23 -6.38 -14.79 6.62
N VAL A 24 -5.55 -15.15 7.60
CA VAL A 24 -4.08 -15.15 7.47
C VAL A 24 -3.56 -16.58 7.63
N SER A 25 -2.68 -17.01 6.72
CA SER A 25 -2.00 -18.30 6.81
C SER A 25 -0.50 -18.09 6.70
N LEU A 26 0.25 -18.65 7.64
CA LEU A 26 1.71 -18.69 7.56
C LEU A 26 2.17 -19.88 6.72
N ALA A 27 3.06 -19.64 5.77
CA ALA A 27 3.69 -20.65 4.95
C ALA A 27 5.22 -20.51 5.05
N VAL A 28 5.91 -21.62 5.32
CA VAL A 28 7.38 -21.62 5.37
C VAL A 28 7.88 -22.09 4.01
N VAL A 29 8.54 -21.23 3.25
CA VAL A 29 9.07 -21.58 1.92
C VAL A 29 10.52 -22.02 1.96
N LYS A 30 11.30 -21.54 2.94
CA LYS A 30 12.73 -21.81 3.06
C LYS A 30 13.15 -21.81 4.52
N VAL A 31 14.06 -22.73 4.88
CA VAL A 31 14.73 -22.76 6.19
C VAL A 31 16.22 -22.81 5.93
N LEU A 32 16.95 -21.84 6.47
CA LEU A 32 18.40 -21.76 6.41
C LEU A 32 18.95 -21.97 7.82
N VAL A 33 19.93 -22.87 7.96
CA VAL A 33 20.68 -23.07 9.20
C VAL A 33 22.07 -22.54 8.95
N VAL A 34 22.48 -21.54 9.73
CA VAL A 34 23.82 -20.95 9.67
C VAL A 34 24.70 -21.71 10.67
N GLU A 35 25.63 -22.52 10.17
CA GLU A 35 26.57 -23.28 11.00
C GLU A 35 27.85 -22.49 11.29
N ASP A 36 28.32 -21.70 10.32
CA ASP A 36 29.46 -20.80 10.47
C ASP A 36 28.97 -19.38 10.78
N GLU A 37 29.30 -18.89 11.97
CA GLU A 37 28.95 -17.55 12.46
C GLU A 37 29.45 -16.45 11.52
N ALA A 38 30.61 -16.63 10.88
CA ALA A 38 31.17 -15.65 9.95
C ALA A 38 30.36 -15.52 8.64
N ALA A 39 29.56 -16.54 8.29
CA ALA A 39 28.67 -16.52 7.14
C ALA A 39 27.29 -15.93 7.46
N GLY A 40 26.94 -15.81 8.75
CA GLY A 40 25.66 -15.32 9.24
C GLY A 40 25.51 -13.80 9.24
N PRO A 41 24.31 -13.30 9.60
CA PRO A 41 24.17 -11.90 10.01
C PRO A 41 24.93 -11.68 11.33
N GLU A 42 25.47 -10.49 11.52
CA GLU A 42 26.05 -10.09 12.80
C GLU A 42 24.93 -9.95 13.84
N VAL A 43 25.06 -10.72 14.93
CA VAL A 43 24.10 -10.78 16.05
C VAL A 43 24.78 -10.23 17.31
N SER A 44 24.12 -9.29 17.98
CA SER A 44 24.56 -8.74 19.26
C SER A 44 23.40 -8.65 20.27
N ASP A 45 23.73 -8.27 21.50
CA ASP A 45 22.77 -7.93 22.55
C ASP A 45 21.82 -6.79 22.19
N ASN A 46 22.22 -5.92 21.26
CA ASN A 46 21.36 -4.87 20.73
C ASN A 46 20.41 -5.44 19.65
N GLY A 47 19.19 -5.80 20.05
CA GLY A 47 18.18 -6.36 19.16
C GLY A 47 17.87 -5.48 17.93
N GLY A 48 17.92 -4.16 18.04
CA GLY A 48 17.71 -3.24 16.91
C GLY A 48 18.86 -3.27 15.89
N LEU A 49 20.10 -3.39 16.36
CA LEU A 49 21.27 -3.57 15.49
C LEU A 49 21.22 -4.93 14.79
N THR A 50 20.92 -5.99 15.55
CA THR A 50 20.74 -7.36 15.04
C THR A 50 19.65 -7.40 13.97
N LEU A 51 18.51 -6.74 14.20
CA LEU A 51 17.43 -6.63 13.22
C LEU A 51 17.94 -6.00 11.92
N ARG A 52 18.56 -4.81 11.98
CA ARG A 52 19.09 -4.13 10.80
C ARG A 52 20.09 -4.99 10.01
N ASN A 53 21.00 -5.65 10.72
CA ASN A 53 22.00 -6.52 10.13
C ASN A 53 21.36 -7.74 9.43
N PHE A 54 20.38 -8.37 10.09
CA PHE A 54 19.62 -9.49 9.51
C PHE A 54 18.78 -9.08 8.29
N CYS A 55 18.06 -7.95 8.36
CA CYS A 55 17.27 -7.42 7.26
C CYS A 55 18.11 -7.17 5.99
N SER A 56 19.36 -6.73 6.17
CA SER A 56 20.31 -6.56 5.06
C SER A 56 20.84 -7.90 4.55
N TRP A 57 21.21 -8.81 5.46
CA TRP A 57 21.76 -10.11 5.13
C TRP A 57 20.77 -11.00 4.36
N GLN A 58 19.51 -11.06 4.78
CA GLN A 58 18.50 -11.93 4.16
C GLN A 58 18.25 -11.58 2.69
N GLN A 59 18.43 -10.32 2.28
CA GLN A 59 18.18 -9.90 0.89
C GLN A 59 19.08 -10.61 -0.13
N ARG A 60 20.25 -11.11 0.31
CA ARG A 60 21.16 -11.90 -0.54
C ARG A 60 20.51 -13.19 -1.02
N PHE A 61 19.50 -13.68 -0.29
CA PHE A 61 18.78 -14.91 -0.55
C PHE A 61 17.32 -14.70 -0.97
N ASN A 62 16.87 -13.44 -1.08
CA ASN A 62 15.50 -13.09 -1.46
C ASN A 62 15.44 -12.47 -2.87
N PRO A 63 15.07 -13.25 -3.90
CA PRO A 63 14.85 -12.75 -5.25
C PRO A 63 13.84 -11.59 -5.27
N PRO A 64 14.07 -10.55 -6.06
CA PRO A 64 13.26 -9.32 -6.02
C PRO A 64 11.85 -9.47 -6.62
N SER A 65 11.54 -10.61 -7.25
CA SER A 65 10.25 -10.81 -7.90
C SER A 65 9.42 -11.80 -7.10
N ASP A 66 8.23 -11.39 -6.69
CA ASP A 66 7.25 -12.25 -5.98
C ASP A 66 6.89 -13.52 -6.76
N ARG A 67 7.03 -13.50 -8.09
CA ARG A 67 6.79 -14.67 -8.94
C ARG A 67 7.88 -15.73 -8.86
N HIS A 68 9.02 -15.41 -8.25
CA HIS A 68 10.13 -16.34 -8.16
C HIS A 68 9.83 -17.42 -7.11
N PRO A 69 10.03 -18.73 -7.38
CA PRO A 69 9.66 -19.79 -6.45
C PRO A 69 10.34 -19.74 -5.07
N GLU A 70 11.55 -19.20 -5.01
CA GLU A 70 12.30 -18.97 -3.75
C GLU A 70 12.05 -17.61 -3.09
N HIS A 71 11.15 -16.77 -3.63
CA HIS A 71 10.78 -15.52 -2.99
C HIS A 71 10.04 -15.78 -1.67
N TYR A 72 10.21 -14.87 -0.71
CA TYR A 72 9.46 -14.83 0.53
C TYR A 72 9.12 -13.38 0.91
N ASP A 73 7.91 -13.17 1.42
CA ASP A 73 7.41 -11.85 1.81
C ASP A 73 8.13 -11.31 3.05
N THR A 74 8.47 -12.19 4.00
CA THR A 74 9.09 -11.83 5.27
C THR A 74 10.11 -12.86 5.74
N ALA A 75 11.13 -12.41 6.47
CA ALA A 75 12.20 -13.25 7.01
C ALA A 75 12.20 -13.23 8.55
N VAL A 76 12.53 -14.37 9.15
CA VAL A 76 12.59 -14.52 10.61
C VAL A 76 13.95 -15.09 11.00
N LEU A 77 14.65 -14.42 11.91
CA LEU A 77 15.87 -14.93 12.54
C LEU A 77 15.53 -15.48 13.92
N LEU A 78 15.91 -16.73 14.17
CA LEU A 78 15.88 -17.33 15.50
C LEU A 78 17.32 -17.38 16.02
N THR A 79 17.57 -16.82 17.20
CA THR A 79 18.89 -16.79 17.83
C THR A 79 18.79 -17.19 19.31
N ARG A 80 19.89 -17.67 19.88
CA ARG A 80 20.03 -17.92 21.33
C ARG A 80 20.72 -16.76 22.06
N GLN A 81 20.99 -15.67 21.35
CA GLN A 81 21.53 -14.45 21.91
C GLN A 81 20.44 -13.71 22.69
N ASP A 82 20.74 -13.38 23.94
CA ASP A 82 19.90 -12.53 24.80
C ASP A 82 19.97 -11.07 24.32
N PHE A 83 18.82 -10.42 24.17
CA PHE A 83 18.72 -9.03 23.75
C PHE A 83 18.55 -8.09 24.96
N CYS A 84 19.56 -7.26 25.17
CA CYS A 84 19.62 -6.30 26.27
C CYS A 84 19.40 -4.86 25.79
N GLY A 85 18.39 -4.21 26.36
CA GLY A 85 18.26 -2.75 26.30
C GLY A 85 19.16 -2.05 27.31
N HIS A 86 19.10 -0.71 27.35
CA HIS A 86 19.85 0.09 28.33
C HIS A 86 19.46 -0.17 29.80
N GLN A 87 18.29 -0.75 30.07
CA GLN A 87 17.72 -0.89 31.42
C GLN A 87 17.36 -2.34 31.81
N SER A 88 17.09 -3.23 30.86
CA SER A 88 16.83 -4.65 31.12
C SER A 88 17.07 -5.52 29.88
N CYS A 89 17.15 -6.84 30.09
CA CYS A 89 17.27 -7.86 29.04
C CYS A 89 15.96 -8.67 28.90
N ASP A 90 14.81 -8.03 29.08
CA ASP A 90 13.52 -8.72 28.98
C ASP A 90 12.98 -8.80 27.54
N THR A 91 13.78 -8.40 26.54
CA THR A 91 13.33 -8.25 25.15
C THR A 91 13.51 -9.57 24.40
N LEU A 92 12.41 -10.29 24.17
CA LEU A 92 12.46 -11.60 23.50
C LEU A 92 12.45 -11.51 21.96
N GLY A 93 12.11 -10.34 21.39
CA GLY A 93 12.01 -10.17 19.95
C GLY A 93 11.96 -8.71 19.52
N VAL A 94 12.31 -8.45 18.26
CA VAL A 94 12.28 -7.11 17.66
C VAL A 94 11.86 -7.19 16.20
N ALA A 95 10.94 -6.32 15.80
CA ALA A 95 10.53 -6.10 14.42
C ALA A 95 10.13 -4.63 14.16
N ASP A 96 10.21 -4.20 12.90
CA ASP A 96 9.61 -2.93 12.47
C ASP A 96 8.09 -3.09 12.30
N ILE A 97 7.34 -2.02 12.56
CA ILE A 97 5.87 -2.03 12.47
C ILE A 97 5.40 -1.73 11.04
N GLY A 98 4.55 -2.60 10.48
CA GLY A 98 3.86 -2.39 9.21
C GLY A 98 4.76 -2.48 7.97
N THR A 99 5.80 -3.31 8.04
CA THR A 99 6.83 -3.44 7.00
C THR A 99 6.71 -4.71 6.16
N MET A 100 5.62 -5.46 6.26
CA MET A 100 5.43 -6.76 5.56
C MET A 100 5.78 -6.73 4.07
N CYS A 101 5.33 -5.70 3.33
CA CYS A 101 5.63 -5.56 1.90
C CYS A 101 6.75 -4.53 1.62
N ASP A 102 7.57 -4.20 2.61
CA ASP A 102 8.82 -3.46 2.46
C ASP A 102 10.00 -4.45 2.43
N ARG A 103 10.52 -4.71 1.24
CA ARG A 103 11.63 -5.65 1.02
C ARG A 103 12.86 -5.36 1.90
N ASN A 104 13.08 -4.10 2.30
CA ASN A 104 14.24 -3.73 3.10
C ASN A 104 14.03 -3.92 4.60
N LYS A 105 12.78 -4.05 5.04
CA LYS A 105 12.39 -4.01 6.47
C LYS A 105 11.40 -5.12 6.88
N SER A 106 11.01 -6.01 5.97
CA SER A 106 10.16 -7.17 6.27
C SER A 106 10.98 -8.29 6.92
N CYS A 107 11.28 -8.11 8.19
CA CYS A 107 12.18 -8.95 8.97
C CYS A 107 11.83 -8.86 10.45
N SER A 108 12.08 -9.95 11.17
CA SER A 108 11.97 -10.03 12.63
C SER A 108 13.10 -10.87 13.20
N VAL A 109 13.51 -10.55 14.43
CA VAL A 109 14.51 -11.31 15.19
C VAL A 109 13.87 -11.77 16.48
N ILE A 110 14.04 -13.04 16.82
CA ILE A 110 13.42 -13.69 17.98
C ILE A 110 14.48 -14.47 18.74
N GLU A 111 14.47 -14.32 20.05
CA GLU A 111 15.20 -15.15 21.00
C GLU A 111 14.50 -16.51 21.16
N ASP A 112 15.23 -17.59 20.92
CA ASP A 112 14.76 -18.96 21.04
C ASP A 112 14.85 -19.46 22.49
N GLU A 113 13.78 -19.25 23.24
CA GLU A 113 13.57 -19.87 24.56
C GLU A 113 12.79 -21.20 24.48
N GLY A 114 12.92 -21.96 23.39
CA GLY A 114 12.17 -23.20 23.22
C GLY A 114 10.74 -22.96 22.74
N LEU A 115 9.77 -23.74 23.22
CA LEU A 115 8.42 -23.74 22.62
C LEU A 115 7.68 -22.40 22.76
N GLN A 116 8.01 -21.59 23.77
CA GLN A 116 7.41 -20.27 23.98
C GLN A 116 7.83 -19.23 22.93
N ALA A 117 8.97 -19.44 22.26
CA ALA A 117 9.40 -18.61 21.14
C ALA A 117 8.38 -18.59 19.99
N ALA A 118 7.45 -19.55 19.92
CA ALA A 118 6.34 -19.51 18.97
C ALA A 118 5.36 -18.34 19.21
N TYR A 119 5.18 -17.91 20.46
CA TYR A 119 4.35 -16.75 20.79
C TYR A 119 5.08 -15.45 20.45
N THR A 120 6.36 -15.35 20.80
CA THR A 120 7.21 -14.24 20.40
C THR A 120 7.25 -14.11 18.88
N LEU A 121 7.39 -15.22 18.16
CA LEU A 121 7.30 -15.24 16.70
C LEU A 121 5.96 -14.70 16.19
N ALA A 122 4.84 -15.12 16.78
CA ALA A 122 3.53 -14.60 16.42
C ALA A 122 3.35 -13.11 16.78
N HIS A 123 3.97 -12.66 17.86
CA HIS A 123 3.98 -11.26 18.29
C HIS A 123 4.77 -10.38 17.31
N GLU A 124 5.99 -10.77 16.97
CA GLU A 124 6.84 -10.01 16.05
C GLU A 124 6.27 -9.96 14.63
N LEU A 125 5.70 -11.08 14.13
CA LEU A 125 4.96 -11.05 12.87
C LEU A 125 3.72 -10.14 12.95
N GLY A 126 3.14 -9.96 14.14
CA GLY A 126 2.07 -9.01 14.41
C GLY A 126 2.52 -7.57 14.16
N HIS A 127 3.72 -7.21 14.66
CA HIS A 127 4.34 -5.91 14.37
C HIS A 127 4.58 -5.73 12.87
N VAL A 128 5.19 -6.72 12.19
CA VAL A 128 5.41 -6.65 10.73
C VAL A 128 4.08 -6.43 9.96
N LEU A 129 2.98 -6.98 10.48
CA LEU A 129 1.59 -6.79 10.01
C LEU A 129 0.88 -5.55 10.56
N SER A 130 1.63 -4.57 11.08
CA SER A 130 1.16 -3.27 11.58
C SER A 130 0.34 -3.28 12.88
N MET A 131 0.36 -4.38 13.64
CA MET A 131 -0.32 -4.43 14.93
C MET A 131 0.57 -3.80 16.01
N PRO A 132 0.16 -2.72 16.70
CA PRO A 132 0.89 -2.19 17.84
C PRO A 132 0.64 -3.04 19.09
N HIS A 133 1.35 -2.75 20.17
CA HIS A 133 1.01 -3.31 21.47
C HIS A 133 -0.38 -2.87 21.94
N ASP A 134 -1.05 -3.77 22.66
CA ASP A 134 -2.41 -3.57 23.18
C ASP A 134 -2.52 -2.45 24.23
N ASP A 135 -1.41 -2.08 24.88
CA ASP A 135 -1.30 -0.96 25.83
C ASP A 135 -0.88 0.36 25.15
N SER A 136 -0.77 0.39 23.83
CA SER A 136 -0.49 1.63 23.12
C SER A 136 -1.61 2.65 23.36
N LYS A 137 -1.24 3.94 23.47
CA LYS A 137 -2.20 5.04 23.70
C LYS A 137 -3.37 5.04 22.72
N THR A 138 -3.14 4.58 21.48
CA THR A 138 -4.19 4.50 20.47
C THR A 138 -5.16 3.36 20.74
N CYS A 139 -4.66 2.17 21.09
CA CYS A 139 -5.50 1.03 21.50
C CYS A 139 -6.31 1.37 22.75
N GLU A 140 -5.68 1.93 23.78
CA GLU A 140 -6.35 2.34 25.02
C GLU A 140 -7.45 3.39 24.77
N ARG A 141 -7.19 4.35 23.88
CA ARG A 141 -8.18 5.38 23.52
C ARG A 141 -9.39 4.81 22.79
N LEU A 142 -9.20 3.80 21.93
CA LEU A 142 -10.27 3.26 21.07
C LEU A 142 -11.05 2.11 21.74
N PHE A 143 -10.37 1.28 22.53
CA PHE A 143 -10.92 0.04 23.07
C PHE A 143 -10.88 -0.03 24.60
N GLY A 144 -10.26 0.93 25.28
CA GLY A 144 -10.00 0.87 26.71
C GLY A 144 -8.85 -0.09 27.05
N PRO A 145 -8.65 -0.42 28.34
CA PRO A 145 -7.61 -1.34 28.76
C PRO A 145 -7.93 -2.78 28.32
N LEU A 146 -7.09 -3.36 27.46
CA LEU A 146 -7.29 -4.69 26.86
C LEU A 146 -6.67 -5.85 27.69
N GLY A 147 -6.04 -5.55 28.83
CA GLY A 147 -5.40 -6.55 29.68
C GLY A 147 -4.09 -7.11 29.10
N LYS A 148 -3.51 -8.12 29.75
CA LYS A 148 -2.19 -8.72 29.40
C LYS A 148 -2.31 -10.16 28.86
N HIS A 149 -3.44 -10.44 28.20
CA HIS A 149 -3.83 -11.79 27.83
C HIS A 149 -3.96 -12.05 26.33
N HIS A 150 -3.52 -11.11 25.50
CA HIS A 150 -3.53 -11.22 24.05
C HIS A 150 -2.11 -11.36 23.51
N VAL A 151 -1.97 -11.81 22.27
CA VAL A 151 -0.67 -12.02 21.62
C VAL A 151 0.14 -10.72 21.60
N MET A 152 -0.49 -9.58 21.36
CA MET A 152 0.17 -8.26 21.27
C MET A 152 0.31 -7.55 22.62
N ALA A 153 0.14 -8.25 23.74
CA ALA A 153 0.49 -7.70 25.04
C ALA A 153 2.02 -7.52 25.15
N PRO A 154 2.53 -6.39 25.66
CA PRO A 154 3.97 -6.12 25.78
C PRO A 154 4.67 -7.04 26.79
N LEU A 155 3.90 -7.63 27.71
CA LEU A 155 4.40 -8.57 28.71
C LEU A 155 3.49 -9.79 28.72
N PHE A 156 4.04 -10.92 28.33
CA PHE A 156 3.29 -12.15 28.20
C PHE A 156 3.09 -12.80 29.59
N VAL A 157 1.87 -12.67 30.14
CA VAL A 157 1.52 -13.31 31.42
C VAL A 157 0.78 -14.62 31.20
N GLN A 158 -0.32 -14.58 30.43
CA GLN A 158 -1.14 -15.75 30.12
C GLN A 158 -2.04 -15.43 28.92
N LEU A 159 -1.96 -16.21 27.85
CA LEU A 159 -2.82 -16.02 26.67
C LEU A 159 -4.25 -16.52 26.89
N ASP A 160 -5.24 -15.68 26.55
CA ASP A 160 -6.64 -16.06 26.44
C ASP A 160 -6.85 -16.99 25.23
N ARG A 161 -7.20 -18.24 25.49
CA ARG A 161 -7.42 -19.27 24.47
C ARG A 161 -8.67 -19.03 23.62
N THR A 162 -9.61 -18.28 24.15
CA THR A 162 -10.88 -18.00 23.47
C THR A 162 -10.79 -16.77 22.58
N GLN A 163 -9.92 -15.82 22.94
CA GLN A 163 -9.66 -14.59 22.19
C GLN A 163 -8.17 -14.22 22.25
N PRO A 164 -7.29 -14.98 21.57
CA PRO A 164 -5.85 -14.74 21.61
C PRO A 164 -5.45 -13.40 20.99
N TRP A 165 -6.21 -12.90 20.03
CA TRP A 165 -6.00 -11.57 19.43
C TRP A 165 -7.00 -10.58 20.00
N SER A 166 -6.52 -9.38 20.34
CA SER A 166 -7.38 -8.31 20.84
C SER A 166 -8.20 -7.68 19.69
N PRO A 167 -9.32 -7.00 20.02
CA PRO A 167 -10.02 -6.16 19.05
C PRO A 167 -9.12 -5.10 18.40
N CYS A 168 -8.11 -4.59 19.13
CA CYS A 168 -7.16 -3.62 18.57
C CYS A 168 -6.27 -4.26 17.51
N SER A 169 -5.68 -5.44 17.79
CA SER A 169 -4.85 -6.17 16.82
C SER A 169 -5.64 -6.49 15.55
N ALA A 170 -6.87 -6.98 15.70
CA ALA A 170 -7.76 -7.30 14.58
C ALA A 170 -8.12 -6.07 13.73
N MET A 171 -8.38 -4.92 14.36
CA MET A 171 -8.65 -3.66 13.67
C MET A 171 -7.43 -3.20 12.86
N TYR A 172 -6.25 -3.15 13.48
CA TYR A 172 -5.03 -2.69 12.81
C TYR A 172 -4.64 -3.58 11.63
N LEU A 173 -4.77 -4.91 11.77
CA LEU A 173 -4.56 -5.82 10.64
C LEU A 173 -5.56 -5.56 9.52
N THR A 174 -6.84 -5.36 9.86
CA THR A 174 -7.88 -5.08 8.87
C THR A 174 -7.57 -3.80 8.11
N GLU A 175 -7.20 -2.72 8.80
CA GLU A 175 -6.83 -1.46 8.15
C GLU A 175 -5.58 -1.60 7.27
N PHE A 176 -4.59 -2.38 7.71
CA PHE A 176 -3.37 -2.65 6.96
C PHE A 176 -3.66 -3.38 5.64
N LEU A 177 -4.49 -4.43 5.69
CA LEU A 177 -4.88 -5.21 4.52
C LEU A 177 -5.84 -4.45 3.60
N ASP A 178 -6.86 -3.78 4.15
CA ASP A 178 -7.83 -3.01 3.36
C ASP A 178 -7.18 -1.77 2.70
N GLY A 179 -6.10 -1.23 3.29
CA GLY A 179 -5.26 -0.21 2.67
C GLY A 179 -4.28 -0.74 1.61
N GLY A 180 -4.24 -2.06 1.40
CA GLY A 180 -3.31 -2.81 0.54
C GLY A 180 -1.84 -2.60 0.85
N HIS A 181 -1.53 -2.30 2.10
CA HIS A 181 -0.15 -2.38 2.59
C HIS A 181 0.34 -3.84 2.68
N GLY A 182 -0.58 -4.81 2.61
CA GLY A 182 -0.32 -6.25 2.55
C GLY A 182 -0.49 -6.90 1.16
N ASP A 183 -0.51 -6.14 0.06
CA ASP A 183 -0.80 -6.67 -1.28
C ASP A 183 0.17 -7.77 -1.77
N CYS A 184 1.40 -7.82 -1.24
CA CYS A 184 2.36 -8.90 -1.52
C CYS A 184 1.89 -10.26 -0.98
N LEU A 185 0.96 -10.29 -0.02
CA LEU A 185 0.46 -11.53 0.57
C LEU A 185 -0.69 -12.19 -0.23
N LEU A 186 -1.11 -11.58 -1.35
CA LEU A 186 -2.30 -12.01 -2.09
C LEU A 186 -2.05 -13.21 -3.00
N ASP A 187 -0.80 -13.46 -3.39
CA ASP A 187 -0.43 -14.66 -4.13
C ASP A 187 -0.09 -15.84 -3.21
N ALA A 188 -0.18 -17.04 -3.78
CA ALA A 188 0.12 -18.26 -3.07
C ALA A 188 1.59 -18.65 -3.29
N PRO A 189 2.30 -19.15 -2.27
CA PRO A 189 3.68 -19.57 -2.43
C PRO A 189 3.79 -20.71 -3.44
N ALA A 190 4.84 -20.69 -4.28
CA ALA A 190 5.06 -21.71 -5.29
C ALA A 190 5.29 -23.10 -4.66
N GLN A 191 6.04 -23.15 -3.56
CA GLN A 191 6.28 -24.37 -2.79
C GLN A 191 6.42 -24.01 -1.31
N ALA A 192 5.65 -24.69 -0.46
CA ALA A 192 5.70 -24.52 0.99
C ALA A 192 6.10 -25.84 1.67
N LEU A 193 6.92 -25.73 2.71
CA LEU A 193 7.26 -26.84 3.60
C LEU A 193 6.04 -27.21 4.45
N ALA A 194 5.81 -28.51 4.60
CA ALA A 194 4.71 -29.01 5.41
C ALA A 194 4.98 -28.73 6.90
N LEU A 195 4.04 -28.03 7.54
CA LEU A 195 4.06 -27.83 8.99
C LEU A 195 3.50 -29.06 9.72
N PRO A 196 4.06 -29.45 10.88
CA PRO A 196 3.53 -30.55 11.68
C PRO A 196 2.03 -30.37 12.01
N ALA A 197 1.23 -31.37 11.65
CA ALA A 197 -0.20 -31.41 11.97
C ALA A 197 -0.45 -31.80 13.44
N GLU A 198 0.43 -32.59 14.02
CA GLU A 198 0.34 -33.01 15.42
C GLU A 198 0.62 -31.85 16.39
N LEU A 199 0.11 -31.98 17.61
CA LEU A 199 0.39 -31.03 18.69
C LEU A 199 1.83 -31.22 19.19
N PRO A 200 2.61 -30.13 19.42
CA PRO A 200 4.05 -30.22 19.71
C PRO A 200 4.43 -31.24 20.80
N GLY A 201 3.80 -31.18 21.97
CA GLY A 201 4.05 -32.07 23.12
C GLY A 201 3.39 -33.45 23.06
N ARG A 202 2.97 -33.91 21.88
CA ARG A 202 2.87 -35.36 21.60
C ARG A 202 4.23 -35.95 21.22
N GLY A 203 5.13 -35.13 20.66
CA GLY A 203 6.47 -35.57 20.26
C GLY A 203 7.43 -35.65 21.46
N PRO A 204 8.47 -36.52 21.39
CA PRO A 204 9.46 -36.69 22.46
C PRO A 204 10.28 -35.41 22.70
N LEU A 205 10.46 -34.57 21.68
CA LEU A 205 11.20 -33.31 21.75
C LEU A 205 10.56 -32.28 22.69
N TYR A 206 9.24 -32.33 22.84
CA TYR A 206 8.46 -31.39 23.66
C TYR A 206 7.65 -32.10 24.73
N SER A 207 8.20 -33.18 25.31
CA SER A 207 7.70 -33.70 26.58
C SER A 207 7.74 -32.62 27.67
N LEU A 208 7.06 -32.84 28.80
CA LEU A 208 7.10 -31.86 29.91
C LEU A 208 8.53 -31.61 30.39
N ASP A 209 9.33 -32.67 30.50
CA ASP A 209 10.76 -32.57 30.81
C ASP A 209 11.52 -31.89 29.68
N GLY A 210 11.24 -32.23 28.41
CA GLY A 210 11.88 -31.60 27.26
C GLY A 210 11.63 -30.08 27.20
N GLN A 211 10.43 -29.63 27.56
CA GLN A 211 10.11 -28.20 27.67
C GLN A 211 10.91 -27.53 28.80
N CYS A 212 10.97 -28.14 29.99
CA CYS A 212 11.82 -27.64 31.08
C CYS A 212 13.30 -27.57 30.70
N GLN A 213 13.79 -28.57 29.96
CA GLN A 213 15.18 -28.65 29.53
C GLN A 213 15.54 -27.60 28.48
N GLN A 214 14.61 -27.24 27.60
CA GLN A 214 14.84 -26.21 26.58
C GLN A 214 14.91 -24.80 27.19
N LEU A 215 14.20 -24.59 28.29
CA LEU A 215 14.07 -23.30 28.97
C LEU A 215 15.19 -23.05 29.97
N PHE A 216 15.45 -24.02 30.84
CA PHE A 216 16.37 -23.85 31.96
C PHE A 216 17.65 -24.70 31.83
N GLY A 217 17.73 -25.53 30.79
CA GLY A 217 18.86 -26.42 30.52
C GLY A 217 18.64 -27.87 30.99
N LYS A 218 19.57 -28.75 30.59
CA LYS A 218 19.43 -30.22 30.71
C LYS A 218 19.21 -30.75 32.13
N GLY A 219 19.57 -29.99 33.16
CA GLY A 219 19.40 -30.37 34.57
C GLY A 219 17.99 -30.22 35.14
N PHE A 220 17.05 -29.68 34.34
CA PHE A 220 15.69 -29.41 34.78
C PHE A 220 14.69 -30.48 34.30
N GLN A 221 13.69 -30.75 35.15
CA GLN A 221 12.61 -31.71 34.92
C GLN A 221 11.29 -31.12 35.42
N HIS A 222 10.17 -31.67 34.96
CA HIS A 222 8.85 -31.24 35.42
C HIS A 222 8.58 -31.63 36.88
N CYS A 223 7.75 -30.85 37.56
CA CYS A 223 7.33 -31.14 38.93
C CYS A 223 6.30 -32.29 38.99
N PRO A 224 6.59 -33.42 39.67
CA PRO A 224 5.76 -34.63 39.63
C PRO A 224 4.41 -34.53 40.38
N ASN A 225 4.24 -33.55 41.28
CA ASN A 225 3.02 -33.37 42.10
C ASN A 225 2.05 -32.30 41.56
N THR A 226 2.04 -32.07 40.25
CA THR A 226 1.13 -31.09 39.61
C THR A 226 -0.07 -31.81 39.00
N THR A 227 -1.29 -31.29 39.20
CA THR A 227 -2.46 -31.86 38.53
C THR A 227 -2.42 -31.54 37.04
N ALA A 228 -3.13 -32.31 36.22
CA ALA A 228 -3.13 -32.04 34.78
C ALA A 228 -3.73 -30.68 34.43
N GLU A 229 -4.71 -30.18 35.21
CA GLU A 229 -5.25 -28.82 35.06
C GLU A 229 -4.18 -27.77 35.39
N ASP A 230 -3.40 -27.99 36.46
CA ASP A 230 -2.31 -27.09 36.85
C ASP A 230 -1.21 -27.08 35.78
N VAL A 231 -0.81 -28.24 35.24
CA VAL A 231 0.18 -28.33 34.15
C VAL A 231 -0.31 -27.63 32.88
N CYS A 232 -1.62 -27.71 32.60
CA CYS A 232 -2.25 -27.04 31.46
C CYS A 232 -2.46 -25.53 31.66
N ALA A 233 -2.40 -25.05 32.90
CA ALA A 233 -2.37 -23.62 33.21
C ALA A 233 -0.93 -23.11 33.22
N GLN A 234 -0.02 -23.87 33.84
CA GLN A 234 1.34 -23.46 34.15
C GLN A 234 2.28 -24.66 34.28
N LEU A 235 3.39 -24.65 33.54
CA LEU A 235 4.48 -25.60 33.65
C LEU A 235 5.43 -25.19 34.78
N TRP A 236 5.68 -26.11 35.69
CA TRP A 236 6.61 -25.94 36.81
C TRP A 236 7.80 -26.88 36.65
N CYS A 237 9.01 -26.31 36.68
CA CYS A 237 10.26 -27.04 36.49
C CYS A 237 11.10 -27.02 37.78
N ARG A 238 11.84 -28.10 38.03
CA ARG A 238 12.76 -28.28 39.16
C ARG A 238 14.10 -28.86 38.70
N THR A 239 15.15 -28.64 39.47
CA THR A 239 16.44 -29.32 39.29
C THR A 239 16.37 -30.75 39.84
N GLY A 240 17.06 -31.68 39.18
CA GLY A 240 17.03 -33.12 39.52
C GLY A 240 17.78 -33.54 40.81
N ALA A 241 18.41 -32.60 41.53
CA ALA A 241 19.17 -32.90 42.74
C ALA A 241 18.41 -32.40 43.99
N GLY A 242 18.33 -33.23 45.03
CA GLY A 242 17.60 -32.97 46.28
C GLY A 242 18.19 -31.87 47.16
N GLU A 243 18.46 -30.68 46.60
CA GLU A 243 18.76 -29.49 47.37
C GLU A 243 17.47 -28.87 47.95
N PRO A 244 17.52 -28.30 49.17
CA PRO A 244 16.39 -27.59 49.75
C PRO A 244 16.00 -26.44 48.83
N LEU A 245 14.69 -26.31 48.56
CA LEU A 245 14.10 -25.25 47.74
C LEU A 245 14.62 -23.88 48.17
N ALA A 246 15.56 -23.30 47.41
CA ALA A 246 15.80 -21.87 47.47
C ALA A 246 14.53 -21.16 46.93
N PRO A 247 13.92 -20.22 47.67
CA PRO A 247 12.77 -19.46 47.21
C PRO A 247 13.22 -18.51 46.10
N GLY A 248 13.31 -19.01 44.87
CA GLY A 248 13.80 -18.26 43.71
C GLY A 248 14.07 -19.10 42.46
N LEU A 249 14.27 -20.41 42.58
CA LEU A 249 14.55 -21.31 41.45
C LEU A 249 13.30 -22.05 40.95
N VAL A 250 12.14 -21.39 41.04
CA VAL A 250 10.89 -21.89 40.47
C VAL A 250 10.54 -20.99 39.29
N GLY A 251 11.10 -21.33 38.13
CA GLY A 251 10.77 -20.65 36.88
C GLY A 251 9.30 -20.92 36.50
N ARG A 252 8.54 -19.83 36.33
CA ARG A 252 7.12 -19.86 35.99
C ARG A 252 6.99 -19.78 34.47
N ILE A 253 6.39 -20.78 33.84
CA ILE A 253 6.07 -20.75 32.41
C ILE A 253 4.63 -21.16 32.21
N CYS A 254 3.93 -20.51 31.28
CA CYS A 254 2.61 -20.98 30.85
C CYS A 254 2.73 -22.36 30.19
N GLY A 255 2.10 -23.38 30.78
CA GLY A 255 2.17 -24.76 30.28
C GLY A 255 1.11 -24.98 29.22
N TRP A 256 1.52 -25.21 27.97
CA TRP A 256 0.57 -25.41 26.87
C TRP A 256 0.55 -26.83 26.34
N VAL A 257 1.65 -27.58 26.33
CA VAL A 257 1.64 -28.89 25.66
C VAL A 257 2.05 -30.03 26.57
N SER A 258 1.12 -30.48 27.39
CA SER A 258 1.17 -31.85 27.93
C SER A 258 0.46 -32.82 26.98
N ARG A 259 0.91 -34.08 27.01
CA ARG A 259 0.41 -35.24 26.24
C ARG A 259 -1.00 -35.06 25.71
N GLY A 260 -1.10 -34.88 24.39
CA GLY A 260 -2.16 -35.22 23.44
C GLY A 260 -3.67 -35.18 23.74
N SER A 261 -4.14 -35.03 24.97
CA SER A 261 -5.55 -35.13 25.35
C SER A 261 -5.94 -34.27 26.55
N VAL A 262 -5.02 -33.61 27.25
CA VAL A 262 -5.37 -32.93 28.52
C VAL A 262 -5.47 -31.40 28.44
N CYS A 263 -4.71 -30.72 27.56
CA CYS A 263 -4.71 -29.24 27.50
C CYS A 263 -5.32 -28.62 26.23
N TRP A 264 -5.48 -29.39 25.15
CA TRP A 264 -5.82 -28.84 23.83
C TRP A 264 -7.26 -29.19 23.43
N ARG A 265 -8.19 -28.28 23.71
CA ARG A 265 -9.49 -28.23 23.04
C ARG A 265 -9.78 -26.79 22.63
N TRP A 266 -9.98 -26.57 21.34
CA TRP A 266 -10.45 -25.29 20.81
C TRP A 266 -11.91 -25.10 21.25
N GLY A 267 -12.18 -24.07 22.06
CA GLY A 267 -13.55 -23.61 22.34
C GLY A 267 -14.31 -24.24 23.51
N GLY A 268 -13.70 -24.42 24.69
CA GLY A 268 -14.46 -24.68 25.92
C GLY A 268 -13.65 -25.17 27.11
N ARG A 269 -14.15 -24.92 28.34
CA ARG A 269 -13.58 -25.43 29.59
C ARG A 269 -13.55 -26.97 29.58
N ALA A 270 -12.52 -27.56 30.20
CA ALA A 270 -12.47 -28.99 30.47
C ALA A 270 -13.69 -29.39 31.34
N PRO A 271 -14.49 -30.41 30.98
CA PRO A 271 -15.47 -30.95 31.90
C PRO A 271 -14.75 -31.73 33.00
N ARG A 272 -15.14 -31.52 34.25
CA ARG A 272 -14.86 -32.45 35.34
C ARG A 272 -15.32 -33.85 34.92
N ARG A 273 -14.37 -34.79 34.83
CA ARG A 273 -14.56 -36.24 34.67
C ARG A 273 -15.46 -36.66 33.49
N LEU A 274 -14.87 -36.79 32.30
CA LEU A 274 -15.41 -37.73 31.31
C LEU A 274 -14.70 -39.08 31.48
N SER A 275 -15.44 -39.99 32.10
CA SER A 275 -15.26 -41.43 31.94
C SER A 275 -14.99 -41.75 30.47
N GLN A 276 -13.97 -42.57 30.24
CA GLN A 276 -13.68 -43.16 28.94
C GLN A 276 -14.93 -43.92 28.46
N ARG A 277 -15.71 -43.31 27.57
CA ARG A 277 -16.55 -44.05 26.62
C ARG A 277 -15.85 -44.04 25.28
N PRO A 278 -15.67 -45.20 24.62
CA PRO A 278 -15.14 -45.24 23.27
C PRO A 278 -16.19 -44.61 22.34
N GLY A 279 -15.85 -43.50 21.67
CA GLY A 279 -16.74 -42.85 20.69
C GLY A 279 -17.09 -41.37 20.91
N GLY A 280 -16.33 -40.60 21.70
CA GLY A 280 -16.56 -39.15 21.83
C GLY A 280 -16.14 -38.38 20.56
N LEU A 281 -17.09 -38.07 19.68
CA LEU A 281 -16.90 -37.25 18.48
C LEU A 281 -16.23 -35.90 18.83
N LEU A 282 -15.06 -35.64 18.21
CA LEU A 282 -14.54 -34.28 18.06
C LEU A 282 -15.61 -33.46 17.34
N GLN A 283 -16.05 -32.33 17.93
CA GLN A 283 -16.99 -31.43 17.26
C GLN A 283 -16.41 -31.03 15.90
N ALA A 284 -17.19 -31.21 14.83
CA ALA A 284 -16.74 -30.95 13.47
C ALA A 284 -16.39 -29.45 13.30
N ALA A 285 -15.32 -29.18 12.57
CA ALA A 285 -14.95 -27.83 12.20
C ALA A 285 -16.09 -27.19 11.39
N VAL A 286 -16.50 -25.98 11.78
CA VAL A 286 -17.49 -25.18 11.06
C VAL A 286 -16.75 -24.03 10.41
N ASP A 287 -16.60 -24.08 9.09
CA ASP A 287 -16.04 -22.98 8.31
C ASP A 287 -16.98 -21.77 8.35
N GLY A 288 -16.39 -20.58 8.45
CA GLY A 288 -17.17 -19.35 8.43
C GLY A 288 -17.73 -19.03 7.04
N ALA A 289 -18.87 -18.36 7.00
CA ALA A 289 -19.38 -17.78 5.77
C ALA A 289 -19.82 -16.32 5.96
N TRP A 290 -19.70 -15.56 4.88
CA TRP A 290 -20.01 -14.14 4.87
C TRP A 290 -21.50 -13.91 5.13
N GLY A 291 -21.79 -13.03 6.08
CA GLY A 291 -23.11 -12.46 6.29
C GLY A 291 -23.53 -11.50 5.16
N PRO A 292 -24.77 -10.97 5.25
CA PRO A 292 -25.25 -9.99 4.29
C PRO A 292 -24.43 -8.70 4.35
N TRP A 293 -24.39 -7.98 3.24
CA TRP A 293 -23.83 -6.64 3.19
C TRP A 293 -24.66 -5.68 4.04
N SER A 294 -24.00 -4.87 4.86
CA SER A 294 -24.61 -3.76 5.57
C SER A 294 -25.21 -2.77 4.58
N PRO A 295 -26.18 -1.94 5.01
CA PRO A 295 -26.54 -0.72 4.29
C PRO A 295 -25.29 0.12 4.01
N TRP A 296 -25.37 0.94 2.96
CA TRP A 296 -24.33 1.92 2.68
C TRP A 296 -24.22 2.93 3.82
N GLY A 297 -23.00 3.16 4.29
CA GLY A 297 -22.70 4.17 5.29
C GLY A 297 -22.80 5.59 4.76
N SER A 298 -22.46 6.55 5.62
CA SER A 298 -22.44 7.97 5.24
C SER A 298 -21.42 8.25 4.14
N CYS A 299 -21.76 9.19 3.25
CA CYS A 299 -20.81 9.67 2.24
C CYS A 299 -19.67 10.44 2.91
N SER A 300 -18.42 10.16 2.52
CA SER A 300 -17.23 10.84 3.04
C SER A 300 -17.18 12.34 2.71
N ARG A 301 -17.92 12.78 1.69
CA ARG A 301 -17.98 14.17 1.22
C ARG A 301 -19.41 14.59 0.95
N THR A 302 -19.69 15.88 1.05
CA THR A 302 -21.00 16.47 0.77
C THR A 302 -21.17 16.92 -0.68
N CYS A 303 -20.08 17.04 -1.43
CA CYS A 303 -20.01 17.40 -2.84
C CYS A 303 -18.65 16.99 -3.44
N GLY A 304 -18.53 17.08 -4.75
CA GLY A 304 -17.32 16.95 -5.54
C GLY A 304 -16.74 15.53 -5.56
N GLY A 305 -17.58 14.52 -5.31
CA GLY A 305 -17.20 13.10 -5.30
C GLY A 305 -16.69 12.60 -3.95
N GLY A 306 -17.58 12.03 -3.16
CA GLY A 306 -17.23 11.24 -1.97
C GLY A 306 -17.34 9.73 -2.22
N VAL A 307 -17.04 8.98 -1.17
CA VAL A 307 -17.11 7.51 -1.14
C VAL A 307 -17.93 7.08 0.06
N GLN A 308 -18.74 6.05 -0.11
CA GLN A 308 -19.47 5.38 0.96
C GLN A 308 -19.15 3.89 0.96
N PHE A 309 -19.15 3.29 2.14
CA PHE A 309 -18.77 1.89 2.35
C PHE A 309 -19.95 1.03 2.80
N SER A 310 -19.88 -0.24 2.44
CA SER A 310 -20.77 -1.29 2.92
C SER A 310 -19.88 -2.46 3.32
N HIS A 311 -20.08 -2.97 4.53
CA HIS A 311 -19.25 -4.01 5.13
C HIS A 311 -20.07 -5.27 5.35
N ARG A 312 -19.41 -6.41 5.50
CA ARG A 312 -20.01 -7.67 5.94
C ARG A 312 -19.10 -8.39 6.91
N HIS A 313 -19.68 -9.19 7.78
CA HIS A 313 -18.97 -9.94 8.81
C HIS A 313 -18.96 -11.43 8.48
N CYS A 314 -17.98 -12.15 9.01
CA CYS A 314 -17.85 -13.59 8.85
C CYS A 314 -18.62 -14.30 9.98
N ASP A 315 -19.95 -14.23 9.91
CA ASP A 315 -20.85 -14.61 11.02
C ASP A 315 -22.02 -15.52 10.61
N SER A 316 -22.09 -15.93 9.34
CA SER A 316 -23.27 -16.59 8.77
C SER A 316 -22.95 -17.95 8.11
N PRO A 317 -22.33 -18.93 8.81
CA PRO A 317 -22.08 -18.96 10.26
C PRO A 317 -20.70 -18.42 10.65
N GLU A 318 -20.49 -18.17 11.95
CA GLU A 318 -19.15 -17.89 12.49
C GLU A 318 -18.24 -19.14 12.44
N PRO A 319 -16.93 -18.99 12.17
CA PRO A 319 -15.98 -20.08 12.24
C PRO A 319 -15.90 -20.70 13.65
N ARG A 320 -16.06 -22.02 13.77
CA ARG A 320 -15.98 -22.75 15.05
C ARG A 320 -15.14 -24.02 14.94
N HIS A 321 -14.62 -24.47 16.08
CA HIS A 321 -13.87 -25.73 16.22
C HIS A 321 -12.68 -25.87 15.23
N GLY A 322 -12.01 -24.77 14.91
CA GLY A 322 -10.89 -24.74 13.96
C GLY A 322 -11.29 -24.66 12.49
N GLY A 323 -12.55 -24.31 12.19
CA GLY A 323 -12.98 -23.97 10.84
C GLY A 323 -12.32 -22.71 10.29
N ARG A 324 -12.29 -22.59 8.96
CA ARG A 324 -11.62 -21.51 8.24
C ARG A 324 -12.36 -20.18 8.39
N TYR A 325 -11.60 -19.09 8.46
CA TYR A 325 -12.16 -17.74 8.33
C TYR A 325 -12.62 -17.48 6.89
N CYS A 326 -13.52 -16.53 6.71
CA CYS A 326 -14.07 -16.20 5.39
C CYS A 326 -13.01 -15.61 4.45
N GLU A 327 -12.99 -16.10 3.21
CA GLU A 327 -12.15 -15.55 2.13
C GLU A 327 -12.99 -14.67 1.19
N GLY A 328 -12.41 -13.57 0.71
CA GLY A 328 -13.05 -12.64 -0.22
C GLY A 328 -13.22 -11.22 0.33
N GLN A 329 -13.89 -10.36 -0.42
CA GLN A 329 -14.05 -8.94 -0.06
C GLN A 329 -14.92 -8.78 1.18
N ARG A 330 -14.42 -8.09 2.21
CA ARG A 330 -15.17 -7.76 3.43
C ARG A 330 -15.82 -6.38 3.41
N ALA A 331 -15.31 -5.51 2.54
CA ALA A 331 -15.77 -4.15 2.32
C ALA A 331 -15.98 -3.94 0.83
N ARG A 332 -17.02 -3.18 0.48
CA ARG A 332 -17.26 -2.66 -0.87
C ARG A 332 -17.53 -1.17 -0.77
N TYR A 333 -17.25 -0.44 -1.84
CA TYR A 333 -17.39 1.00 -1.89
C TYR A 333 -18.05 1.47 -3.18
N GLN A 334 -18.67 2.65 -3.13
CA GLN A 334 -19.21 3.33 -4.29
C GLN A 334 -19.11 4.85 -4.15
N SER A 335 -19.12 5.56 -5.29
CA SER A 335 -19.19 7.01 -5.31
C SER A 335 -20.51 7.54 -4.76
N CYS A 336 -20.47 8.73 -4.18
CA CYS A 336 -21.63 9.48 -3.71
C CYS A 336 -21.36 10.98 -3.85
N ARG A 337 -22.42 11.81 -3.85
CA ARG A 337 -22.33 13.28 -3.89
C ARG A 337 -21.41 13.80 -5.01
N THR A 338 -21.66 13.36 -6.24
CA THR A 338 -20.81 13.61 -7.43
C THR A 338 -21.02 15.00 -8.04
N GLU A 339 -21.99 15.76 -7.55
CA GLU A 339 -22.20 17.17 -7.90
C GLU A 339 -20.97 18.02 -7.59
N GLU A 340 -20.60 18.97 -8.45
CA GLU A 340 -19.45 19.85 -8.18
C GLU A 340 -19.65 20.69 -6.92
N CYS A 341 -18.57 20.90 -6.17
CA CYS A 341 -18.60 21.76 -4.99
C CYS A 341 -18.71 23.24 -5.36
N PRO A 342 -19.31 24.08 -4.49
CA PRO A 342 -19.23 25.54 -4.62
C PRO A 342 -17.78 26.01 -4.69
N ALA A 343 -17.52 27.05 -5.49
CA ALA A 343 -16.18 27.62 -5.62
C ALA A 343 -15.80 28.39 -4.33
N ASP A 344 -15.03 27.75 -3.46
CA ASP A 344 -14.48 28.31 -2.22
C ASP A 344 -13.02 28.78 -2.38
N GLY A 345 -12.44 28.56 -3.56
CA GLY A 345 -11.05 28.89 -3.87
C GLY A 345 -10.02 28.01 -3.17
N LYS A 346 -10.40 26.84 -2.63
CA LYS A 346 -9.50 25.90 -1.97
C LYS A 346 -9.73 24.48 -2.46
N SER A 347 -8.67 23.67 -2.47
CA SER A 347 -8.85 22.24 -2.74
C SER A 347 -9.33 21.50 -1.49
N PHE A 348 -10.03 20.38 -1.64
CA PHE A 348 -10.46 19.59 -0.48
C PHE A 348 -9.29 19.06 0.35
N ARG A 349 -8.11 18.81 -0.27
CA ARG A 349 -6.89 18.45 0.46
C ARG A 349 -6.29 19.64 1.21
N GLU A 350 -6.42 20.85 0.68
CA GLU A 350 -6.00 22.08 1.33
C GLU A 350 -6.81 22.35 2.59
N GLN A 351 -8.14 22.21 2.53
CA GLN A 351 -9.02 22.29 3.71
C GLN A 351 -8.60 21.30 4.83
N GLN A 352 -8.14 20.10 4.45
CA GLN A 352 -7.63 19.11 5.41
C GLN A 352 -6.31 19.55 6.07
N CYS A 353 -5.37 20.14 5.32
CA CYS A 353 -4.15 20.71 5.91
C CYS A 353 -4.45 21.90 6.83
N GLU A 354 -5.39 22.77 6.45
CA GLU A 354 -5.74 23.97 7.22
C GLU A 354 -6.30 23.65 8.61
N LYS A 355 -6.87 22.46 8.81
CA LYS A 355 -7.29 21.97 10.13
C LYS A 355 -6.16 22.01 11.17
N TYR A 356 -4.90 21.97 10.73
CA TYR A 356 -3.72 21.99 11.58
C TYR A 356 -3.07 23.37 11.73
N ASN A 357 -3.67 24.44 11.19
CA ASN A 357 -3.23 25.83 11.38
C ASN A 357 -3.53 26.30 12.83
N SER A 358 -2.75 25.81 13.78
CA SER A 358 -2.91 26.04 15.22
C SER A 358 -1.68 26.71 15.85
N TYR A 359 -1.83 27.32 17.03
CA TYR A 359 -0.71 27.92 17.78
C TYR A 359 0.38 26.92 18.21
N ASN A 360 0.12 25.61 18.12
CA ASN A 360 1.13 24.60 18.40
C ASN A 360 2.19 24.50 17.28
N PHE A 361 1.93 25.12 16.14
CA PHE A 361 2.83 25.17 14.99
C PHE A 361 3.07 26.63 14.61
N THR A 362 4.05 27.25 15.27
CA THR A 362 4.46 28.63 14.98
C THR A 362 5.82 28.67 14.31
N ASP A 363 6.07 29.75 13.58
CA ASP A 363 7.42 30.08 13.15
C ASP A 363 8.28 30.65 14.29
N LEU A 364 9.51 31.02 13.94
CA LEU A 364 10.50 31.61 14.86
C LEU A 364 10.02 32.93 15.48
N ASP A 365 9.08 33.62 14.82
CA ASP A 365 8.51 34.90 15.24
C ASP A 365 7.19 34.71 16.02
N GLY A 366 6.78 33.46 16.29
CA GLY A 366 5.55 33.13 17.01
C GLY A 366 4.28 33.22 16.16
N ASN A 367 4.38 33.46 14.84
CA ASN A 367 3.23 33.47 13.94
C ASN A 367 2.83 32.04 13.57
N ARG A 368 1.53 31.79 13.45
CA ARG A 368 1.03 30.45 13.10
C ARG A 368 1.45 30.07 11.68
N LEU A 369 1.93 28.84 11.51
CA LEU A 369 2.25 28.28 10.21
C LEU A 369 0.96 28.02 9.42
N GLU A 370 0.98 28.39 8.14
CA GLU A 370 -0.07 28.07 7.18
C GLU A 370 0.30 26.80 6.42
N TRP A 371 -0.40 25.70 6.72
CA TRP A 371 -0.16 24.39 6.11
C TRP A 371 -0.89 24.25 4.79
N VAL A 372 -0.14 23.89 3.73
CA VAL A 372 -0.67 23.62 2.39
C VAL A 372 -0.30 22.21 1.91
N PRO A 373 -1.07 21.61 0.98
CA PRO A 373 -0.75 20.28 0.48
C PRO A 373 0.64 20.20 -0.17
N LYS A 374 1.35 19.09 0.08
CA LYS A 374 2.62 18.77 -0.57
C LYS A 374 2.43 17.55 -1.47
N TYR A 375 2.74 17.70 -2.76
CA TYR A 375 2.75 16.60 -3.73
C TYR A 375 4.15 16.35 -4.30
N ALA A 376 4.95 17.41 -4.49
CA ALA A 376 6.33 17.30 -4.94
C ALA A 376 7.18 16.45 -3.96
N GLY A 377 7.87 15.45 -4.50
CA GLY A 377 8.69 14.50 -3.73
C GLY A 377 7.92 13.43 -2.94
N VAL A 378 6.59 13.32 -3.09
CA VAL A 378 5.79 12.26 -2.45
C VAL A 378 5.73 11.04 -3.35
N SER A 379 6.05 9.86 -2.81
CA SER A 379 6.01 8.59 -3.54
C SER A 379 4.58 8.29 -4.04
N PRO A 380 4.39 7.63 -5.20
CA PRO A 380 3.05 7.26 -5.68
C PRO A 380 2.22 6.46 -4.68
N ARG A 381 2.85 5.60 -3.87
CA ARG A 381 2.18 4.79 -2.83
C ARG A 381 1.70 5.64 -1.65
N ASP A 382 2.40 6.73 -1.35
CA ASP A 382 2.10 7.61 -0.22
C ASP A 382 1.19 8.78 -0.58
N ARG A 383 0.74 8.89 -1.84
CA ARG A 383 -0.08 10.02 -2.34
C ARG A 383 -1.40 10.23 -1.59
N CYS A 384 -1.88 9.22 -0.88
CA CYS A 384 -3.12 9.28 -0.12
C CYS A 384 -2.92 9.44 1.39
N LYS A 385 -1.69 9.70 1.86
CA LYS A 385 -1.43 10.25 3.19
C LYS A 385 -1.55 11.78 3.15
N LEU A 386 -1.79 12.41 4.30
CA LEU A 386 -1.92 13.86 4.39
C LEU A 386 -0.55 14.54 4.60
N PHE A 387 0.22 14.66 3.51
CA PHE A 387 1.44 15.46 3.48
C PHE A 387 1.11 16.94 3.36
N CYS A 388 1.51 17.72 4.35
CA CYS A 388 1.38 19.17 4.35
C CYS A 388 2.75 19.84 4.55
N ARG A 389 2.97 20.96 3.87
CA ARG A 389 4.17 21.80 4.02
C ARG A 389 3.76 23.19 4.48
N ALA A 390 4.62 23.87 5.22
CA ALA A 390 4.35 25.27 5.55
C ALA A 390 4.50 26.14 4.28
N ARG A 391 3.56 27.07 4.09
CA ARG A 391 3.56 27.95 2.92
C ARG A 391 4.82 28.80 2.91
N GLY A 392 5.51 28.83 1.76
CA GLY A 392 6.75 29.57 1.58
C GLY A 392 8.00 28.96 2.23
N ARG A 393 7.90 27.79 2.88
CA ARG A 393 9.00 27.13 3.60
C ARG A 393 9.22 25.69 3.12
N SER A 394 10.35 25.10 3.51
CA SER A 394 10.73 23.72 3.16
C SER A 394 10.26 22.67 4.19
N GLU A 395 9.90 23.09 5.40
CA GLU A 395 9.37 22.23 6.45
C GLU A 395 8.04 21.55 6.03
N PHE A 396 7.94 20.25 6.31
CA PHE A 396 6.76 19.46 6.00
C PHE A 396 6.48 18.43 7.09
N LYS A 397 5.23 17.98 7.17
CA LYS A 397 4.75 16.99 8.13
C LYS A 397 3.69 16.11 7.49
N VAL A 398 3.61 14.85 7.95
CA VAL A 398 2.50 13.95 7.66
C VAL A 398 1.55 14.03 8.86
N PHE A 399 0.37 14.62 8.66
CA PHE A 399 -0.59 14.82 9.76
C PHE A 399 -1.52 13.63 9.96
N GLU A 400 -1.88 12.94 8.88
CA GLU A 400 -2.79 11.80 8.91
C GLU A 400 -2.25 10.68 8.01
N ALA A 401 -2.43 9.43 8.46
CA ALA A 401 -2.04 8.24 7.71
C ALA A 401 -2.88 8.05 6.43
N LYS A 402 -4.09 8.63 6.39
CA LYS A 402 -4.94 8.69 5.20
C LYS A 402 -5.65 10.03 5.12
N VAL A 403 -5.76 10.56 3.90
CA VAL A 403 -6.69 11.66 3.60
C VAL A 403 -8.13 11.14 3.64
N ILE A 404 -9.10 12.04 3.78
CA ILE A 404 -10.52 11.68 3.71
C ILE A 404 -10.83 11.07 2.34
N ASP A 405 -11.56 9.95 2.32
CA ASP A 405 -11.91 9.25 1.07
C ASP A 405 -12.66 10.17 0.10
N GLY A 406 -12.37 10.05 -1.20
CA GLY A 406 -12.84 11.00 -2.22
C GLY A 406 -11.90 12.17 -2.49
N THR A 407 -10.84 12.35 -1.71
CA THR A 407 -9.80 13.35 -1.99
C THR A 407 -8.99 12.94 -3.23
N LEU A 408 -8.74 13.84 -4.18
CA LEU A 408 -7.86 13.57 -5.33
C LEU A 408 -6.45 13.15 -4.88
N CYS A 409 -5.85 12.16 -5.55
CA CYS A 409 -4.50 11.71 -5.22
C CYS A 409 -3.41 12.74 -5.56
N GLY A 410 -3.68 13.60 -6.54
CA GLY A 410 -2.75 14.59 -7.06
C GLY A 410 -3.46 15.61 -7.95
N PRO A 411 -2.88 16.79 -8.15
CA PRO A 411 -3.50 17.84 -8.96
C PRO A 411 -3.59 17.51 -10.47
N GLU A 412 -2.76 16.58 -10.94
CA GLU A 412 -2.72 16.15 -12.34
C GLU A 412 -3.62 14.96 -12.67
N THR A 413 -4.28 14.37 -11.68
CA THR A 413 -5.06 13.14 -11.84
C THR A 413 -6.51 13.33 -11.38
N LEU A 414 -7.39 12.52 -11.95
CA LEU A 414 -8.78 12.39 -11.53
C LEU A 414 -8.97 11.22 -10.54
N SER A 415 -7.92 10.42 -10.32
CA SER A 415 -7.94 9.38 -9.31
C SER A 415 -8.16 9.96 -7.92
N ILE A 416 -8.93 9.24 -7.11
CA ILE A 416 -9.29 9.61 -5.75
C ILE A 416 -8.69 8.61 -4.75
N CYS A 417 -8.51 9.07 -3.53
CA CYS A 417 -8.09 8.24 -2.41
C CYS A 417 -9.30 7.47 -1.86
N VAL A 418 -9.14 6.16 -1.69
CA VAL A 418 -10.11 5.25 -1.06
C VAL A 418 -9.31 4.30 -0.16
N HIS A 419 -9.58 4.30 1.16
CA HIS A 419 -8.81 3.55 2.16
C HIS A 419 -7.28 3.78 2.06
N GLY A 420 -6.84 5.01 1.78
CA GLY A 420 -5.41 5.30 1.64
C GLY A 420 -4.77 4.80 0.34
N GLN A 421 -5.56 4.25 -0.60
CA GLN A 421 -5.11 3.87 -1.93
C GLN A 421 -5.58 4.83 -3.01
N CYS A 422 -4.77 5.00 -4.06
CA CYS A 422 -5.14 5.83 -5.19
C CYS A 422 -5.92 5.03 -6.24
N ILE A 423 -7.25 5.16 -6.25
CA ILE A 423 -8.15 4.45 -7.15
C ILE A 423 -8.56 5.34 -8.32
N LYS A 424 -8.57 4.76 -9.53
CA LYS A 424 -8.97 5.47 -10.76
C LYS A 424 -10.43 5.89 -10.71
N ALA A 425 -10.67 7.17 -10.96
CA ALA A 425 -12.01 7.73 -11.14
C ALA A 425 -12.07 8.59 -12.41
N GLY A 426 -13.29 8.77 -12.92
CA GLY A 426 -13.56 9.62 -14.07
C GLY A 426 -13.68 11.09 -13.69
N CYS A 427 -13.76 11.96 -14.69
CA CYS A 427 -14.02 13.39 -14.49
C CYS A 427 -15.43 13.69 -13.95
N ASP A 428 -16.30 12.69 -13.91
CA ASP A 428 -17.64 12.73 -13.34
C ASP A 428 -17.66 12.30 -11.86
N HIS A 429 -16.49 12.22 -11.22
CA HIS A 429 -16.32 11.85 -9.81
C HIS A 429 -16.78 10.43 -9.45
N VAL A 430 -16.96 9.58 -10.47
CA VAL A 430 -17.37 8.18 -10.32
C VAL A 430 -16.15 7.25 -10.33
N VAL A 431 -16.01 6.43 -9.28
CA VAL A 431 -14.95 5.42 -9.20
C VAL A 431 -15.11 4.38 -10.31
N GLY A 432 -14.02 4.04 -10.99
CA GLY A 432 -14.03 3.12 -12.12
C GLY A 432 -14.57 3.71 -13.44
N SER A 433 -15.06 4.96 -13.44
CA SER A 433 -15.49 5.63 -14.67
C SER A 433 -14.32 5.87 -15.63
N SER A 434 -14.55 5.65 -16.91
CA SER A 434 -13.57 5.88 -17.98
C SER A 434 -13.64 7.30 -18.56
N LYS A 435 -14.59 8.14 -18.11
CA LYS A 435 -14.75 9.51 -18.62
C LYS A 435 -13.54 10.37 -18.27
N LYS A 436 -13.09 11.16 -19.25
CA LYS A 436 -11.93 12.04 -19.13
C LYS A 436 -12.32 13.48 -19.44
N LEU A 437 -11.55 14.41 -18.90
CA LEU A 437 -11.59 15.79 -19.34
C LEU A 437 -11.06 15.86 -20.78
N ASP A 438 -11.75 16.61 -21.62
CA ASP A 438 -11.25 16.94 -22.94
C ASP A 438 -10.16 18.02 -22.89
N LYS A 439 -9.66 18.42 -24.07
CA LYS A 439 -8.62 19.46 -24.15
C LYS A 439 -9.07 20.84 -23.63
N CYS A 440 -10.37 21.05 -23.46
CA CYS A 440 -11.00 22.27 -22.97
C CYS A 440 -11.29 22.23 -21.47
N GLY A 441 -11.10 21.08 -20.80
CA GLY A 441 -11.46 20.89 -19.40
C GLY A 441 -12.93 20.53 -19.20
N VAL A 442 -13.64 20.08 -20.24
CA VAL A 442 -15.03 19.61 -20.15
C VAL A 442 -15.05 18.09 -19.99
N CYS A 443 -15.78 17.60 -18.99
CA CYS A 443 -15.89 16.16 -18.76
C CYS A 443 -16.70 15.47 -19.86
N GLY A 444 -16.09 14.48 -20.53
CA GLY A 444 -16.72 13.80 -21.68
C GLY A 444 -16.90 14.71 -22.91
N GLY A 445 -16.23 15.86 -22.94
CA GLY A 445 -16.30 16.78 -24.07
C GLY A 445 -15.56 16.26 -25.32
N ASN A 446 -15.87 16.87 -26.46
CA ASN A 446 -15.25 16.56 -27.76
C ASN A 446 -14.13 17.57 -28.12
N GLY A 447 -13.82 18.52 -27.25
CA GLY A 447 -12.83 19.55 -27.47
C GLY A 447 -13.24 20.69 -28.40
N SER A 448 -14.54 20.88 -28.68
CA SER A 448 -15.01 21.92 -29.61
C SER A 448 -15.24 23.29 -28.97
N THR A 449 -15.29 23.39 -27.64
CA THR A 449 -15.65 24.61 -26.89
C THR A 449 -14.50 25.60 -26.72
N CYS A 450 -13.26 25.15 -26.94
CA CYS A 450 -12.06 25.95 -26.77
C CYS A 450 -11.21 26.00 -28.05
N ARG A 451 -10.26 26.93 -28.08
CA ARG A 451 -9.21 27.03 -29.10
C ARG A 451 -7.84 26.97 -28.47
N LYS A 452 -6.88 26.40 -29.22
CA LYS A 452 -5.49 26.30 -28.79
C LYS A 452 -4.77 27.62 -29.01
N ILE A 453 -4.07 28.09 -27.99
CA ILE A 453 -3.09 29.17 -28.09
C ILE A 453 -1.71 28.55 -27.95
N SER A 454 -0.79 28.94 -28.84
CA SER A 454 0.60 28.53 -28.76
C SER A 454 1.54 29.60 -29.31
N GLY A 455 2.76 29.55 -28.82
CA GLY A 455 3.85 30.41 -29.26
C GLY A 455 5.20 29.92 -28.76
N SER A 456 6.22 30.70 -29.08
CA SER A 456 7.61 30.43 -28.71
C SER A 456 8.36 31.72 -28.47
N LEU A 457 9.37 31.67 -27.61
CA LEU A 457 10.31 32.77 -27.39
C LEU A 457 11.73 32.25 -27.65
N ASN A 458 12.46 32.94 -28.54
CA ASN A 458 13.83 32.59 -28.95
C ASN A 458 14.85 33.73 -28.76
N ARG A 459 14.39 34.87 -28.24
CA ARG A 459 15.20 36.05 -27.95
C ARG A 459 14.81 36.56 -26.57
N SER A 460 15.80 37.00 -25.82
CA SER A 460 15.62 37.60 -24.51
C SER A 460 16.65 38.70 -24.30
N LYS A 461 16.34 39.61 -23.39
CA LYS A 461 17.28 40.58 -22.83
C LYS A 461 17.63 40.14 -21.42
N TYR A 462 18.75 40.64 -20.89
CA TYR A 462 19.07 40.47 -19.47
C TYR A 462 17.88 40.92 -18.60
N GLY A 463 17.54 40.10 -17.59
CA GLY A 463 16.40 40.33 -16.70
C GLY A 463 15.14 39.55 -17.12
N TYR A 464 13.99 40.04 -16.69
CA TYR A 464 12.68 39.40 -16.92
C TYR A 464 12.09 39.80 -18.27
N ASN A 465 11.70 38.80 -19.05
CA ASN A 465 11.09 38.94 -20.37
C ASN A 465 9.68 38.34 -20.35
N ASP A 466 8.66 39.13 -20.68
CA ASP A 466 7.28 38.63 -20.75
C ASP A 466 7.12 37.62 -21.89
N ILE A 467 6.64 36.41 -21.59
CA ILE A 467 6.38 35.37 -22.61
C ILE A 467 4.91 35.46 -23.04
N VAL A 468 3.99 35.35 -22.07
CA VAL A 468 2.55 35.35 -22.30
C VAL A 468 1.79 35.58 -21.00
N THR A 469 0.70 36.35 -21.08
CA THR A 469 -0.31 36.40 -20.01
C THR A 469 -1.41 35.38 -20.32
N ILE A 470 -1.49 34.34 -19.50
CA ILE A 470 -2.50 33.30 -19.60
C ILE A 470 -3.76 33.80 -18.87
N PRO A 471 -4.92 33.91 -19.55
CA PRO A 471 -6.14 34.41 -18.92
C PRO A 471 -6.73 33.38 -17.94
N ALA A 472 -7.54 33.88 -17.00
CA ALA A 472 -8.41 33.03 -16.21
C ALA A 472 -9.31 32.20 -17.15
N GLY A 473 -9.64 30.98 -16.74
CA GLY A 473 -10.41 30.04 -17.55
C GLY A 473 -9.58 29.17 -18.50
N ALA A 474 -8.28 29.42 -18.64
CA ALA A 474 -7.42 28.61 -19.49
C ALA A 474 -7.18 27.20 -18.93
N THR A 475 -7.07 26.20 -19.80
CA THR A 475 -6.86 24.78 -19.44
C THR A 475 -5.67 24.18 -20.20
N ASN A 476 -5.16 23.04 -19.71
CA ASN A 476 -4.03 22.31 -20.30
C ASN A 476 -2.83 23.23 -20.59
N ILE A 477 -2.44 24.00 -19.59
CA ILE A 477 -1.31 24.91 -19.63
C ILE A 477 -0.04 24.08 -19.64
N ASP A 478 0.82 24.36 -20.61
CA ASP A 478 2.11 23.71 -20.79
C ASP A 478 3.13 24.74 -21.29
N VAL A 479 4.07 25.14 -20.44
CA VAL A 479 5.19 26.01 -20.80
C VAL A 479 6.48 25.24 -20.57
N LYS A 480 7.33 25.20 -21.58
CA LYS A 480 8.57 24.43 -21.59
C LYS A 480 9.72 25.35 -21.98
N GLN A 481 10.75 25.36 -21.17
CA GLN A 481 12.06 25.88 -21.50
C GLN A 481 13.05 24.72 -21.55
N ARG A 482 13.83 24.65 -22.63
CA ARG A 482 14.80 23.58 -22.84
C ARG A 482 16.20 24.15 -22.91
N SER A 483 17.06 23.69 -22.01
CA SER A 483 18.47 24.07 -21.99
C SER A 483 19.18 23.59 -23.26
N HIS A 484 20.30 24.25 -23.59
CA HIS A 484 21.12 23.84 -24.72
C HIS A 484 21.76 22.45 -24.50
N ARG A 485 21.98 21.68 -25.57
CA ARG A 485 22.58 20.34 -25.45
C ARG A 485 23.96 20.44 -24.79
N GLY A 486 24.19 19.65 -23.74
CA GLY A 486 25.45 19.64 -22.99
C GLY A 486 25.58 20.76 -21.95
N VAL A 487 24.61 21.66 -21.82
CA VAL A 487 24.64 22.79 -20.89
C VAL A 487 23.56 22.59 -19.82
N ARG A 488 23.97 22.42 -18.56
CA ARG A 488 23.03 22.25 -17.43
C ARG A 488 22.35 23.56 -17.02
N HIS A 489 23.04 24.69 -17.17
CA HIS A 489 22.54 26.01 -16.82
C HIS A 489 22.81 26.95 -18.00
N ASP A 490 21.81 27.13 -18.85
CA ASP A 490 21.90 28.02 -20.03
C ASP A 490 21.56 29.48 -19.69
N GLY A 491 21.37 29.79 -18.40
CA GLY A 491 21.10 31.13 -17.88
C GLY A 491 19.68 31.62 -18.13
N ASN A 492 18.75 30.75 -18.51
CA ASN A 492 17.38 31.08 -18.85
C ASN A 492 16.40 30.25 -17.99
N TYR A 493 15.59 30.92 -17.16
CA TYR A 493 14.71 30.27 -16.19
C TYR A 493 13.28 30.80 -16.27
N LEU A 494 12.28 29.93 -16.14
CA LEU A 494 10.88 30.34 -16.12
C LEU A 494 10.55 31.08 -14.82
N ALA A 495 9.80 32.17 -14.93
CA ALA A 495 9.26 32.92 -13.81
C ALA A 495 7.75 33.08 -13.96
N LEU A 496 7.05 33.27 -12.85
CA LEU A 496 5.60 33.41 -12.83
C LEU A 496 5.22 34.59 -11.94
N ARG A 497 4.44 35.53 -12.48
CA ARG A 497 3.93 36.68 -11.75
C ARG A 497 2.40 36.80 -11.87
N THR A 498 1.76 37.32 -10.83
CA THR A 498 0.35 37.71 -10.87
C THR A 498 0.17 39.02 -11.63
N LEU A 499 -1.08 39.41 -11.91
CA LEU A 499 -1.37 40.71 -12.54
C LEU A 499 -1.01 41.90 -11.64
N GLU A 500 -1.05 41.70 -10.33
CA GLU A 500 -0.69 42.70 -9.31
C GLU A 500 0.83 42.86 -9.16
N GLY A 501 1.64 42.10 -9.94
CA GLY A 501 3.09 42.20 -9.95
C GLY A 501 3.81 41.34 -8.91
N ARG A 502 3.10 40.53 -8.12
CA ARG A 502 3.69 39.61 -7.15
C ARG A 502 4.24 38.37 -7.86
N TYR A 503 5.48 37.98 -7.57
CA TYR A 503 6.07 36.74 -8.08
C TYR A 503 5.59 35.52 -7.29
N LEU A 504 5.15 34.50 -8.01
CA LEU A 504 4.80 33.17 -7.49
C LEU A 504 5.92 32.15 -7.72
N LEU A 505 6.79 32.40 -8.71
CA LEU A 505 7.94 31.57 -9.05
C LEU A 505 9.07 32.47 -9.56
N ASN A 506 10.27 32.20 -9.07
CA ASN A 506 11.53 32.80 -9.52
C ASN A 506 11.50 34.34 -9.59
N GLY A 507 11.04 34.99 -8.53
CA GLY A 507 11.13 36.45 -8.34
C GLY A 507 12.47 36.88 -7.75
N ASP A 508 12.75 38.19 -7.75
CA ASP A 508 13.96 38.78 -7.13
C ASP A 508 15.31 38.14 -7.54
N PHE A 509 15.38 37.57 -8.74
CA PHE A 509 16.54 36.84 -9.27
C PHE A 509 16.89 35.58 -8.48
N ALA A 510 16.00 35.13 -7.59
CA ALA A 510 16.12 33.87 -6.87
C ALA A 510 15.56 32.72 -7.72
N ILE A 511 16.36 31.68 -7.94
CA ILE A 511 16.01 30.57 -8.85
C ILE A 511 15.66 29.31 -8.05
N SER A 512 14.50 28.73 -8.34
CA SER A 512 14.02 27.49 -7.73
C SER A 512 14.62 26.28 -8.47
N ALA A 513 15.56 25.62 -7.81
CA ALA A 513 16.32 24.49 -8.33
C ALA A 513 15.49 23.20 -8.46
N MET A 514 14.57 22.99 -7.51
CA MET A 514 13.82 21.73 -7.35
C MET A 514 12.37 21.84 -7.84
N GLU A 515 11.71 20.68 -7.94
CA GLU A 515 10.27 20.60 -8.24
C GLU A 515 9.45 21.34 -7.18
N GLN A 516 8.46 22.13 -7.62
CA GLN A 516 7.62 22.93 -6.75
C GLN A 516 6.15 22.90 -7.19
N ASP A 517 5.27 22.80 -6.19
CA ASP A 517 3.82 22.97 -6.34
C ASP A 517 3.45 24.45 -6.09
N ILE A 518 3.02 25.16 -7.13
CA ILE A 518 2.60 26.56 -7.07
C ILE A 518 1.08 26.62 -6.88
N LEU A 519 0.64 27.05 -5.70
CA LEU A 519 -0.78 27.07 -5.31
C LEU A 519 -1.44 28.40 -5.67
N ILE A 520 -2.59 28.33 -6.35
CA ILE A 520 -3.31 29.48 -6.90
C ILE A 520 -4.81 29.21 -6.76
N LYS A 521 -5.46 29.81 -5.74
CA LYS A 521 -6.91 29.66 -5.45
C LYS A 521 -7.44 28.22 -5.67
N GLY A 522 -6.85 27.24 -4.97
CA GLY A 522 -7.24 25.83 -5.02
C GLY A 522 -6.74 25.05 -6.24
N THR A 523 -6.12 25.71 -7.23
CA THR A 523 -5.45 25.08 -8.37
C THR A 523 -3.94 25.02 -8.14
N ILE A 524 -3.29 23.95 -8.61
CA ILE A 524 -1.84 23.79 -8.48
C ILE A 524 -1.20 23.75 -9.86
N LEU A 525 -0.21 24.62 -10.07
CA LEU A 525 0.69 24.55 -11.22
C LEU A 525 1.96 23.82 -10.78
N LYS A 526 2.32 22.76 -11.48
CA LYS A 526 3.55 22.01 -11.23
C LYS A 526 4.70 22.63 -12.01
N TYR A 527 5.79 22.91 -11.30
CA TYR A 527 7.04 23.39 -11.85
C TYR A 527 8.13 22.33 -11.63
N SER A 528 8.85 21.95 -12.68
CA SER A 528 9.81 20.83 -12.64
C SER A 528 11.16 21.14 -11.99
N GLY A 529 11.47 22.40 -11.70
CA GLY A 529 12.78 22.81 -11.20
C GLY A 529 13.79 23.13 -12.31
N SER A 530 14.68 24.08 -12.03
CA SER A 530 15.69 24.54 -12.98
C SER A 530 16.91 23.62 -13.10
N MET A 531 17.04 22.60 -12.24
CA MET A 531 18.09 21.58 -12.37
C MET A 531 17.80 20.56 -13.49
N THR A 532 16.60 20.60 -14.07
CA THR A 532 16.21 19.71 -15.16
C THR A 532 16.57 20.34 -16.51
N THR A 533 16.96 19.52 -17.49
CA THR A 533 17.26 20.00 -18.86
C THR A 533 16.01 20.49 -19.61
N LEU A 534 14.84 20.14 -19.11
CA LEU A 534 13.53 20.58 -19.58
C LEU A 534 12.77 21.16 -18.39
N GLU A 535 12.95 22.45 -18.18
CA GLU A 535 12.18 23.22 -17.22
C GLU A 535 10.74 23.36 -17.74
N ARG A 536 9.76 22.97 -16.92
CA ARG A 536 8.37 22.84 -17.34
C ARG A 536 7.42 23.36 -16.28
N LEU A 537 6.50 24.22 -16.70
CA LEU A 537 5.34 24.65 -15.94
C LEU A 537 4.08 24.02 -16.56
N GLN A 538 3.30 23.28 -15.78
CA GLN A 538 2.11 22.59 -16.29
C GLN A 538 0.92 22.62 -15.33
N SER A 539 -0.29 22.70 -15.90
CA SER A 539 -1.56 22.50 -15.19
C SER A 539 -2.64 21.97 -16.14
N PHE A 540 -3.41 20.99 -15.68
CA PHE A 540 -4.53 20.41 -16.43
C PHE A 540 -5.88 21.04 -16.07
N ARG A 541 -5.96 21.66 -14.88
CA ARG A 541 -7.18 22.27 -14.35
C ARG A 541 -7.35 23.68 -14.93
N GLN A 542 -8.57 24.19 -14.83
CA GLN A 542 -8.89 25.54 -15.24
C GLN A 542 -8.19 26.56 -14.33
N LEU A 543 -7.57 27.55 -14.93
CA LEU A 543 -6.86 28.59 -14.20
C LEU A 543 -7.85 29.57 -13.55
N PRO A 544 -7.80 29.82 -12.23
CA PRO A 544 -8.79 30.64 -11.53
C PRO A 544 -8.57 32.15 -11.72
N GLU A 545 -7.33 32.57 -11.96
CA GLU A 545 -6.96 33.98 -12.16
C GLU A 545 -5.87 34.14 -13.22
N PRO A 546 -5.72 35.29 -13.87
CA PRO A 546 -4.75 35.47 -14.93
C PRO A 546 -3.32 35.50 -14.40
N LEU A 547 -2.38 34.92 -15.15
CA LEU A 547 -0.97 34.87 -14.77
C LEU A 547 -0.07 35.26 -15.92
N THR A 548 1.00 36.00 -15.64
CA THR A 548 2.01 36.29 -16.63
C THR A 548 3.20 35.37 -16.43
N VAL A 549 3.49 34.59 -17.46
CA VAL A 549 4.69 33.76 -17.52
C VAL A 549 5.82 34.60 -18.11
N GLN A 550 6.95 34.62 -17.43
CA GLN A 550 8.14 35.35 -17.83
C GLN A 550 9.34 34.41 -17.98
N LEU A 551 10.36 34.87 -18.68
CA LEU A 551 11.68 34.26 -18.74
C LEU A 551 12.68 35.18 -18.04
N LEU A 552 13.31 34.69 -16.98
CA LEU A 552 14.45 35.32 -16.34
C LEU A 552 15.73 34.89 -17.08
N THR A 553 16.40 35.84 -17.74
CA THR A 553 17.69 35.63 -18.41
C THR A 553 18.79 36.31 -17.60
N ILE A 554 19.74 35.54 -17.07
CA ILE A 554 20.89 36.05 -16.29
C ILE A 554 22.21 36.02 -17.06
N ALA A 555 22.29 35.26 -18.15
CA ALA A 555 23.44 35.23 -19.05
C ALA A 555 22.99 35.62 -20.46
N SER A 556 23.20 36.88 -20.85
CA SER A 556 22.54 37.46 -22.02
C SER A 556 23.09 37.05 -23.38
N GLU A 557 24.22 36.32 -23.45
CA GLU A 557 24.98 36.22 -24.70
C GLU A 557 25.44 34.81 -25.11
N VAL A 558 25.29 33.78 -24.27
CA VAL A 558 25.88 32.46 -24.58
C VAL A 558 24.89 31.50 -25.26
N PHE A 559 23.61 31.49 -24.86
CA PHE A 559 22.62 30.56 -25.44
C PHE A 559 21.24 31.21 -25.59
N PRO A 560 20.67 31.28 -26.82
CA PRO A 560 19.33 31.80 -27.01
C PRO A 560 18.29 30.87 -26.35
N PRO A 561 17.25 31.43 -25.70
CA PRO A 561 16.25 30.63 -25.03
C PRO A 561 15.43 29.79 -26.01
N LYS A 562 14.88 28.66 -25.56
CA LYS A 562 14.09 27.73 -26.37
C LYS A 562 12.75 27.47 -25.70
N VAL A 563 12.01 28.55 -25.48
CA VAL A 563 10.70 28.48 -24.82
C VAL A 563 9.61 28.12 -25.82
N LYS A 564 8.76 27.16 -25.46
CA LYS A 564 7.52 26.86 -26.15
C LYS A 564 6.37 26.83 -25.14
N TYR A 565 5.25 27.44 -25.49
CA TYR A 565 4.05 27.39 -24.66
C TYR A 565 2.83 26.97 -25.46
N SER A 566 1.92 26.29 -24.78
CA SER A 566 0.57 26.05 -25.27
C SER A 566 -0.45 25.96 -24.14
N PHE A 567 -1.67 26.40 -24.41
CA PHE A 567 -2.83 26.27 -23.52
C PHE A 567 -4.11 26.39 -24.35
N PHE A 568 -5.25 26.13 -23.74
CA PHE A 568 -6.56 26.26 -24.37
C PHE A 568 -7.37 27.34 -23.67
N ILE A 569 -8.09 28.14 -24.45
CA ILE A 569 -9.02 29.16 -23.94
C ILE A 569 -10.40 28.96 -24.56
N PRO A 570 -11.49 29.29 -23.85
CA PRO A 570 -12.83 29.34 -24.44
C PRO A 570 -12.85 30.23 -25.71
N LYS A 571 -13.67 29.86 -26.70
CA LYS A 571 -13.68 30.53 -28.02
C LYS A 571 -14.14 32.00 -27.95
N ASP A 572 -14.99 32.30 -26.99
CA ASP A 572 -15.57 33.60 -26.68
C ASP A 572 -14.59 34.54 -25.96
N VAL A 573 -13.51 34.03 -25.38
CA VAL A 573 -12.50 34.86 -24.70
C VAL A 573 -11.57 35.51 -25.74
N PRO A 574 -11.56 36.86 -25.86
CA PRO A 574 -10.63 37.55 -26.75
C PRO A 574 -9.20 37.40 -26.24
N PHE A 575 -8.27 37.11 -27.15
CA PHE A 575 -6.85 36.95 -26.83
C PHE A 575 -6.01 37.72 -27.84
N SER A 576 -5.34 38.78 -27.37
CA SER A 576 -4.39 39.56 -28.16
C SER A 576 -2.98 39.03 -27.87
N LYS A 577 -2.31 38.47 -28.87
CA LYS A 577 -0.86 38.27 -28.78
C LYS A 577 -0.24 39.66 -28.67
N GLN A 578 0.54 39.92 -27.61
CA GLN A 578 1.33 41.15 -27.53
C GLN A 578 2.14 41.27 -28.82
N LYS A 579 1.78 42.26 -29.65
CA LYS A 579 2.53 42.59 -30.86
C LYS A 579 3.87 43.15 -30.42
N ASP A 580 4.94 42.36 -30.58
CA ASP A 580 6.23 42.97 -30.83
C ASP A 580 6.07 43.94 -32.01
N LYS A 581 6.59 45.16 -31.85
CA LYS A 581 6.74 46.09 -32.95
C LYS A 581 7.68 45.45 -33.97
N GLU A 582 7.12 44.70 -34.93
CA GLU A 582 7.80 44.33 -36.17
C GLU A 582 8.12 45.61 -36.93
N LYS A 583 9.34 46.15 -36.73
CA LYS A 583 9.97 46.96 -37.76
C LYS A 583 10.16 46.05 -38.96
N LYS A 584 9.41 46.33 -40.02
CA LYS A 584 9.62 45.79 -41.37
C LYS A 584 11.11 45.86 -41.70
N SER A 585 11.76 44.71 -41.77
CA SER A 585 12.97 44.54 -42.55
C SER A 585 12.57 43.71 -43.76
N ALA A 586 12.50 44.37 -44.90
CA ALA A 586 12.54 43.70 -46.18
C ALA A 586 13.88 42.96 -46.26
N ASN A 587 13.82 41.63 -46.12
CA ASN A 587 14.63 40.71 -46.91
C ASN A 587 14.05 39.31 -46.73
N VAL A 588 13.62 38.77 -47.85
CA VAL A 588 13.12 37.42 -48.03
C VAL A 588 14.19 36.43 -47.63
N ILE A 589 13.93 35.63 -46.59
CA ILE A 589 14.34 34.22 -46.57
C ILE A 589 13.12 33.43 -46.12
N ARG A 590 12.55 32.65 -47.05
CA ARG A 590 11.49 31.67 -46.81
C ARG A 590 11.88 30.75 -45.63
N PRO A 591 10.97 30.40 -44.70
CA PRO A 591 11.30 29.46 -43.64
C PRO A 591 11.49 28.06 -44.25
N MET A 592 12.72 27.56 -44.22
CA MET A 592 13.00 26.14 -44.44
C MET A 592 12.65 25.36 -43.17
N LEU A 593 11.48 24.73 -43.15
CA LEU A 593 11.17 23.55 -42.35
C LEU A 593 10.11 22.77 -43.14
N THR A 594 10.59 21.91 -44.02
CA THR A 594 9.81 21.32 -45.11
C THR A 594 9.16 19.99 -44.76
N SER A 595 9.23 19.49 -43.52
CA SER A 595 8.51 18.25 -43.15
C SER A 595 8.24 18.14 -41.64
N GLN A 596 7.08 17.58 -41.29
CA GLN A 596 6.62 17.37 -39.92
C GLN A 596 6.18 15.91 -39.67
N TRP A 597 6.38 15.41 -38.45
CA TRP A 597 5.86 14.11 -38.03
C TRP A 597 4.35 14.18 -37.86
N VAL A 598 3.62 13.43 -38.68
CA VAL A 598 2.17 13.26 -38.61
C VAL A 598 1.88 11.95 -37.88
N LEU A 599 1.03 12.03 -36.87
CA LEU A 599 0.68 10.92 -35.98
C LEU A 599 -0.69 10.40 -36.37
N GLY A 600 -0.78 9.11 -36.66
CA GLY A 600 -2.05 8.42 -36.76
C GLY A 600 -2.66 8.17 -35.39
N ASP A 601 -3.91 7.71 -35.41
CA ASP A 601 -4.59 7.28 -34.20
C ASP A 601 -3.91 6.04 -33.61
N TRP A 602 -4.02 5.93 -32.28
CA TRP A 602 -3.60 4.73 -31.59
C TRP A 602 -4.53 3.58 -31.95
N SER A 603 -3.94 2.44 -32.29
CA SER A 603 -4.63 1.17 -32.45
C SER A 603 -5.38 0.80 -31.17
N GLU A 604 -6.32 -0.12 -31.27
CA GLU A 604 -6.83 -0.79 -30.09
C GLU A 604 -5.67 -1.43 -29.30
N CYS A 605 -5.88 -1.58 -27.99
CA CYS A 605 -4.89 -2.22 -27.14
C CYS A 605 -4.70 -3.66 -27.61
N SER A 606 -3.44 -4.10 -27.73
CA SER A 606 -3.13 -5.47 -28.18
C SER A 606 -3.71 -6.56 -27.27
N LYS A 607 -4.19 -6.18 -26.08
CA LYS A 607 -4.88 -7.05 -25.12
C LYS A 607 -6.04 -6.28 -24.48
N THR A 608 -7.12 -6.98 -24.18
CA THR A 608 -8.27 -6.39 -23.46
C THR A 608 -8.08 -6.37 -21.94
N CYS A 609 -7.08 -7.10 -21.42
CA CYS A 609 -6.70 -7.14 -20.00
C CYS A 609 -5.21 -7.49 -19.86
N GLY A 610 -4.60 -7.12 -18.72
CA GLY A 610 -3.17 -7.26 -18.48
C GLY A 610 -2.30 -6.37 -19.39
N SER A 611 -0.98 -6.46 -19.24
CA SER A 611 -0.05 -5.57 -19.97
C SER A 611 -0.08 -5.81 -21.49
N GLY A 612 -0.72 -4.90 -22.20
CA GLY A 612 -0.79 -4.80 -23.66
C GLY A 612 -0.08 -3.55 -24.18
N TRP A 613 -0.08 -3.39 -25.50
CA TRP A 613 0.54 -2.28 -26.21
C TRP A 613 -0.42 -1.68 -27.24
N GLN A 614 -0.48 -0.36 -27.33
CA GLN A 614 -1.10 0.34 -28.46
C GLN A 614 -0.01 0.81 -29.41
N ARG A 615 -0.27 0.74 -30.72
CA ARG A 615 0.63 1.21 -31.76
C ARG A 615 -0.04 2.31 -32.57
N ARG A 616 0.72 3.23 -33.14
CA ARG A 616 0.18 4.23 -34.09
C ARG A 616 1.15 4.42 -35.25
N THR A 617 0.64 4.91 -36.38
CA THR A 617 1.51 5.34 -37.48
C THR A 617 2.19 6.66 -37.12
N VAL A 618 3.46 6.80 -37.49
CA VAL A 618 4.26 8.01 -37.27
C VAL A 618 5.01 8.27 -38.57
N ASP A 619 4.36 9.02 -39.45
CA ASP A 619 4.81 9.26 -40.82
C ASP A 619 5.34 10.69 -40.94
N CYS A 620 6.52 10.84 -41.54
CA CYS A 620 7.03 12.16 -41.86
C CYS A 620 6.38 12.65 -43.15
N ARG A 621 5.75 13.84 -43.11
CA ARG A 621 5.10 14.43 -44.27
C ARG A 621 5.58 15.85 -44.53
N ASP A 622 5.68 16.23 -45.79
CA ASP A 622 6.04 17.60 -46.20
C ASP A 622 4.86 18.58 -46.07
N VAL A 623 5.07 19.82 -46.54
CA VAL A 623 4.07 20.89 -46.45
C VAL A 623 2.89 20.69 -47.42
N GLU A 624 3.06 19.84 -48.42
CA GLU A 624 2.02 19.37 -49.35
C GLU A 624 1.34 18.07 -48.88
N GLY A 625 1.81 17.46 -47.78
CA GLY A 625 1.23 16.26 -47.17
C GLY A 625 1.70 14.95 -47.78
N GLN A 626 2.73 14.96 -48.64
CA GLN A 626 3.34 13.77 -49.23
C GLN A 626 4.36 13.14 -48.28
N ALA A 627 4.64 11.85 -48.47
CA ALA A 627 5.58 11.11 -47.63
C ALA A 627 7.01 11.65 -47.83
N SER A 628 7.64 12.08 -46.74
CA SER A 628 8.98 12.68 -46.73
C SER A 628 9.88 11.93 -45.74
N SER A 629 11.20 11.99 -45.94
CA SER A 629 12.20 11.47 -45.02
C SER A 629 13.01 12.56 -44.32
N ALA A 630 12.66 13.84 -44.52
CA ALA A 630 13.41 14.99 -44.02
C ALA A 630 13.16 15.33 -42.54
N CYS A 631 12.26 14.61 -41.85
CA CYS A 631 12.04 14.78 -40.42
C CYS A 631 13.18 14.15 -39.61
N ASP A 632 13.66 14.86 -38.59
CA ASP A 632 14.69 14.35 -37.69
C ASP A 632 14.21 13.09 -36.94
N ARG A 633 14.90 11.97 -37.17
CA ARG A 633 14.62 10.67 -36.55
C ARG A 633 14.77 10.70 -35.03
N ALA A 634 15.62 11.56 -34.48
CA ALA A 634 15.78 11.71 -33.02
C ALA A 634 14.56 12.38 -32.36
N LEU A 635 13.70 13.04 -33.15
CA LEU A 635 12.45 13.65 -32.70
C LEU A 635 11.22 12.81 -33.07
N LYS A 636 11.41 11.59 -33.60
CA LYS A 636 10.30 10.69 -33.94
C LYS A 636 9.48 10.41 -32.67
N PRO A 637 8.20 10.83 -32.62
CA PRO A 637 7.35 10.57 -31.48
C PRO A 637 7.13 9.07 -31.30
N GLU A 638 6.84 8.65 -30.07
CA GLU A 638 6.60 7.23 -29.76
C GLU A 638 5.48 6.66 -30.63
N ASP A 639 5.76 5.57 -31.32
CA ASP A 639 4.82 4.79 -32.13
C ASP A 639 4.25 3.59 -31.36
N ILE A 640 4.69 3.37 -30.11
CA ILE A 640 4.19 2.33 -29.21
C ILE A 640 4.08 2.86 -27.78
N LYS A 641 2.99 2.50 -27.07
CA LYS A 641 2.80 2.83 -25.65
C LYS A 641 2.12 1.67 -24.90
N PRO A 642 2.34 1.50 -23.57
CA PRO A 642 1.66 0.49 -22.78
C PRO A 642 0.16 0.80 -22.60
N CYS A 643 -0.65 -0.24 -22.47
CA CYS A 643 -2.09 -0.20 -22.20
C CYS A 643 -2.55 -1.47 -21.46
N GLY A 644 -3.78 -1.48 -20.93
CA GLY A 644 -4.40 -2.70 -20.39
C GLY A 644 -4.19 -2.97 -18.89
N ASP A 645 -4.09 -1.95 -18.02
CA ASP A 645 -3.85 -2.13 -16.58
C ASP A 645 -5.02 -2.76 -15.77
N LEU A 646 -5.97 -3.43 -16.44
CA LEU A 646 -7.05 -4.17 -15.78
C LEU A 646 -6.62 -5.62 -15.54
N PRO A 647 -6.80 -6.17 -14.33
CA PRO A 647 -6.55 -7.58 -14.05
C PRO A 647 -7.35 -8.46 -15.01
N CYS A 648 -6.71 -9.48 -15.59
CA CYS A 648 -7.43 -10.42 -16.45
C CYS A 648 -8.45 -11.24 -15.65
N PRO A 649 -9.60 -11.57 -16.25
CA PRO A 649 -10.55 -12.50 -15.65
C PRO A 649 -9.87 -13.82 -15.27
N LEU A 650 -10.24 -14.37 -14.13
CA LEU A 650 -9.65 -15.59 -13.58
C LEU A 650 -10.75 -16.63 -13.35
N TRP A 651 -10.39 -17.91 -13.51
CA TRP A 651 -11.26 -19.03 -13.17
C TRP A 651 -11.49 -19.06 -11.66
N ARG A 652 -12.74 -18.86 -11.24
CA ARG A 652 -13.16 -18.97 -9.84
C ARG A 652 -14.05 -20.20 -9.67
N PRO A 653 -13.94 -20.93 -8.54
CA PRO A 653 -14.83 -22.05 -8.26
C PRO A 653 -16.28 -21.56 -8.13
N GLY A 654 -17.20 -22.19 -8.83
CA GLY A 654 -18.63 -21.96 -8.70
C GLY A 654 -19.22 -22.63 -7.45
N PRO A 655 -20.54 -22.45 -7.22
CA PRO A 655 -21.23 -23.12 -6.13
C PRO A 655 -21.21 -24.64 -6.31
N TRP A 656 -21.24 -25.36 -5.18
CA TRP A 656 -21.38 -26.81 -5.19
C TRP A 656 -22.77 -27.23 -5.67
N SER A 657 -22.83 -28.32 -6.43
CA SER A 657 -24.09 -29.01 -6.70
C SER A 657 -24.70 -29.53 -5.39
N PRO A 658 -26.03 -29.79 -5.38
CA PRO A 658 -26.64 -30.64 -4.37
C PRO A 658 -25.87 -31.97 -4.26
N CYS A 659 -25.90 -32.56 -3.07
CA CYS A 659 -25.27 -33.86 -2.85
C CYS A 659 -25.97 -34.91 -3.71
N SER A 660 -25.20 -35.84 -4.30
CA SER A 660 -25.75 -36.91 -5.14
C SER A 660 -26.72 -37.82 -4.39
N GLN A 661 -26.67 -37.83 -3.05
CA GLN A 661 -27.56 -38.57 -2.19
C GLN A 661 -28.34 -37.62 -1.27
N SER A 662 -29.57 -37.98 -0.93
CA SER A 662 -30.44 -37.22 -0.01
C SER A 662 -30.30 -37.65 1.45
N CYS A 663 -29.56 -38.73 1.72
CA CYS A 663 -29.08 -39.19 3.03
C CYS A 663 -27.84 -40.09 2.81
N GLY A 664 -27.00 -40.28 3.83
CA GLY A 664 -25.77 -41.08 3.75
C GLY A 664 -24.64 -40.40 2.96
N GLU A 665 -23.57 -41.16 2.66
CA GLU A 665 -22.43 -40.64 1.90
C GLU A 665 -22.75 -40.46 0.42
N GLY A 666 -22.54 -39.25 -0.09
CA GLY A 666 -22.65 -38.90 -1.48
C GLY A 666 -21.48 -38.04 -1.95
N VAL A 667 -21.54 -37.63 -3.22
CA VAL A 667 -20.53 -36.78 -3.85
C VAL A 667 -21.22 -35.54 -4.40
N ARG A 668 -20.61 -34.38 -4.21
CA ARG A 668 -21.00 -33.12 -4.85
C ARG A 668 -19.88 -32.67 -5.78
N THR A 669 -20.28 -31.99 -6.84
CA THR A 669 -19.39 -31.47 -7.88
C THR A 669 -19.50 -29.96 -7.94
N ARG A 670 -18.41 -29.24 -8.17
CA ARG A 670 -18.46 -27.81 -8.53
C ARG A 670 -17.66 -27.55 -9.78
N GLY A 671 -18.25 -26.77 -10.68
CA GLY A 671 -17.55 -26.22 -11.85
C GLY A 671 -16.72 -25.00 -11.48
N SER A 672 -16.01 -24.46 -12.47
CA SER A 672 -15.40 -23.14 -12.39
C SER A 672 -16.09 -22.20 -13.36
N SER A 673 -16.11 -20.91 -13.04
CA SER A 673 -16.65 -19.85 -13.89
C SER A 673 -15.58 -18.79 -14.10
N CYS A 674 -15.49 -18.26 -15.30
CA CYS A 674 -14.56 -17.17 -15.60
C CYS A 674 -15.15 -15.87 -15.02
N VAL A 675 -14.44 -15.24 -14.08
CA VAL A 675 -14.94 -14.05 -13.37
C VAL A 675 -13.98 -12.89 -13.57
N ASP A 676 -14.51 -11.74 -13.94
CA ASP A 676 -13.72 -10.52 -14.10
C ASP A 676 -13.37 -9.84 -12.76
N TYR A 677 -12.58 -8.76 -12.83
CA TYR A 677 -12.15 -8.02 -11.64
C TYR A 677 -13.29 -7.31 -10.88
N ALA A 678 -14.47 -7.18 -11.49
CA ALA A 678 -15.67 -6.61 -10.88
C ALA A 678 -16.58 -7.69 -10.24
N GLY A 679 -16.15 -8.96 -10.28
CA GLY A 679 -16.92 -10.09 -9.73
C GLY A 679 -18.03 -10.59 -10.65
N THR A 680 -18.07 -10.16 -11.91
CA THR A 680 -19.09 -10.57 -12.88
C THR A 680 -18.62 -11.81 -13.63
N VAL A 681 -19.51 -12.79 -13.80
CA VAL A 681 -19.23 -13.98 -14.64
C VAL A 681 -19.18 -13.53 -16.10
N VAL A 682 -18.05 -13.80 -16.74
CA VAL A 682 -17.80 -13.47 -18.15
C VAL A 682 -17.60 -14.74 -18.96
N ALA A 683 -17.58 -14.59 -20.29
CA ALA A 683 -17.41 -15.70 -21.22
C ALA A 683 -16.08 -16.46 -20.96
N PRO A 684 -16.06 -17.81 -20.98
CA PRO A 684 -14.89 -18.67 -20.72
C PRO A 684 -13.62 -18.26 -21.45
N GLU A 685 -13.76 -17.78 -22.67
CA GLU A 685 -12.67 -17.42 -23.58
C GLU A 685 -11.86 -16.22 -23.05
N LYS A 686 -12.46 -15.39 -22.19
CA LYS A 686 -11.80 -14.20 -21.61
C LYS A 686 -10.79 -14.53 -20.51
N CYS A 687 -10.81 -15.74 -19.95
CA CYS A 687 -9.81 -16.19 -18.97
C CYS A 687 -8.51 -16.67 -19.63
N GLY A 688 -8.46 -16.76 -20.97
CA GLY A 688 -7.26 -17.08 -21.76
C GLY A 688 -6.68 -18.49 -21.56
N ARG A 689 -7.22 -19.26 -20.61
CA ARG A 689 -6.85 -20.64 -20.29
C ARG A 689 -8.10 -21.52 -20.29
N PRO A 690 -7.99 -22.82 -20.65
CA PRO A 690 -9.10 -23.74 -20.54
C PRO A 690 -9.60 -23.84 -19.08
N PRO A 691 -10.90 -24.09 -18.88
CA PRO A 691 -11.46 -24.27 -17.54
C PRO A 691 -10.76 -25.40 -16.79
N PRO A 692 -10.40 -25.21 -15.51
CA PRO A 692 -9.95 -26.30 -14.68
C PRO A 692 -11.05 -27.38 -14.56
N PRO A 693 -10.67 -28.66 -14.45
CA PRO A 693 -11.62 -29.76 -14.36
C PRO A 693 -12.55 -29.60 -13.15
N PRO A 694 -13.81 -30.08 -13.23
CA PRO A 694 -14.76 -30.00 -12.12
C PRO A 694 -14.21 -30.66 -10.87
N ALA A 695 -14.29 -29.97 -9.74
CA ALA A 695 -13.85 -30.52 -8.46
C ALA A 695 -14.97 -31.36 -7.84
N THR A 696 -14.63 -32.55 -7.35
CA THR A 696 -15.51 -33.47 -6.60
C THR A 696 -15.16 -33.47 -5.13
N ALA A 697 -16.16 -33.45 -4.26
CA ALA A 697 -15.98 -33.60 -2.81
C ALA A 697 -17.08 -34.49 -2.21
N ALA A 698 -16.74 -35.24 -1.17
CA ALA A 698 -17.72 -36.01 -0.40
C ALA A 698 -18.71 -35.07 0.32
N CYS A 699 -19.94 -35.53 0.48
CA CYS A 699 -20.99 -34.84 1.23
C CYS A 699 -21.87 -35.87 1.96
N SER A 700 -22.37 -35.49 3.14
CA SER A 700 -23.34 -36.30 3.90
C SER A 700 -24.41 -35.35 4.46
N PRO A 701 -25.58 -35.25 3.81
CA PRO A 701 -26.58 -34.24 4.18
C PRO A 701 -27.37 -34.61 5.44
N ARG A 702 -27.56 -35.91 5.72
CA ARG A 702 -28.17 -36.48 6.94
C ARG A 702 -27.89 -37.98 6.98
N GLU A 703 -27.94 -38.59 8.15
CA GLU A 703 -27.92 -40.06 8.25
C GLU A 703 -29.15 -40.67 7.57
N CYS A 704 -28.93 -41.74 6.82
CA CYS A 704 -29.98 -42.74 6.57
C CYS A 704 -29.95 -43.68 7.80
#